data_AF-A0A9P6P3K8-F1
#
_entry.id   AF-A0A9P6P3K8-F1
#
_cell.length_a   1.000
_cell.length_b   1.000
_cell.length_c   1.000
_cell.angle_alpha   90.00
_cell.angle_beta   90.00
_cell.angle_gamma   90.00
#
_symmetry.space_group_name_H-M   'P 1'
#
loop_
_entity.id
_entity.type
_entity.pdbx_description
1 polymer ?
#
loop_
_entity_poly.entity_id
_entity_poly.type
_entity_poly.pdbx_seq_one_letter_code
_entity_poly.pdbx_strand_id
1 'polypeptide(L)'
;MFNSESSQHQPTKRVVEPNSVRGALSLLGLLPIHAAVWTFAAWLAWGNLDRQGDMVENYAWGIEWQAGYSKHPPLFAWITAAWFRIFPHVDIVYFSLSAFNAMVGLFGIVALAARFLPIRLAAVAGLAMAVSPLYSNLAIKFNANAILLSLWPWTAYFFVRFMQTRSIGCALALGLLVGGSMLGKYFSALLLVALGVAAFVRPAWRITLLSWRSWWVVGAGLVVVLPHFHWLWVNDFSTFHYAENRTGGTLRDAIARFGIYTAAQLGYLLPSFGLVILLVRTRRWDAARAMMQSCVAPSKHADLWWLAVGPLLVVGIAAVVAQTQMASVWGMAQWFAIVPLWLAVLDRGGMEIAAQRAPRVALAYWILVLAVTSIVGYLGAVHNTEGGADPRAELAAAAHAVWRQRIGGELPIVGGSVHEAQSIAFYGTGYTRYWDFRHPRSTPWLDATDVARQGALLVCRDSDQECVVAARAFSGVPPVPCQVRKRAWGGMLPAPNPMTQVLRLTDLIADGKLRGQRVFIRADLNVPQDDAGNITEDTRIRASVPAIRQALDAGAAVMVTSHLGRPTEGQLNPQDSLAPVAKRLGELLGSDVPLVAGWVDNGVTVAPGDVVLLENCRGNKGEKKNSDELAQKMAALCDIYVNDAFGTAHRAEASTHGIAKYAKIACAGPLLAAELDALGQALGNPKRPLVAIVAGSKVSTKLTILKSLAEKVDQLIVGGGIANTFMLAAGLPIGKSLAEADLAGEAKAIIDAANARGASVPIPTDVVTAKEFAASAQARTQAVGDVAADDMILDIGPQTAAALAAQLEKAGTIVWNGPVGVFEFDPFGNGTKTLAQAIAKSDAFSIAGGGDTLAAIAKYGIHDQVSYISTGGGAFLEFLEGKTLPAVEVLQSRAQAGKAGA
;
A
#
# COMPACT_ATOMS: atom_id res chain seq x y z
N MET A 1 -8.64 -7.76 -80.90
CA MET A 1 -7.72 -8.53 -80.03
C MET A 1 -8.16 -8.28 -78.60
N PHE A 2 -8.89 -9.24 -78.05
CA PHE A 2 -9.30 -9.30 -76.65
C PHE A 2 -8.09 -9.62 -75.77
N ASN A 3 -7.96 -8.98 -74.60
CA ASN A 3 -7.68 -9.72 -73.36
C ASN A 3 -8.08 -8.88 -72.14
N SER A 4 -9.20 -9.29 -71.57
CA SER A 4 -9.73 -8.89 -70.28
C SER A 4 -9.16 -9.81 -69.19
N GLU A 5 -8.48 -9.26 -68.19
CA GLU A 5 -8.31 -9.92 -66.89
C GLU A 5 -9.18 -9.23 -65.84
N SER A 6 -10.49 -9.50 -65.92
CA SER A 6 -11.39 -9.34 -64.79
C SER A 6 -11.32 -10.61 -63.93
N SER A 7 -10.45 -10.66 -62.92
CA SER A 7 -10.55 -11.72 -61.90
C SER A 7 -11.68 -11.37 -60.93
N GLN A 8 -12.84 -11.96 -61.19
CA GLN A 8 -14.00 -11.96 -60.32
C GLN A 8 -13.63 -12.62 -58.99
N HIS A 9 -13.68 -11.86 -57.89
CA HIS A 9 -13.76 -12.41 -56.54
C HIS A 9 -15.19 -12.93 -56.30
N GLN A 10 -15.50 -14.13 -56.81
CA GLN A 10 -16.68 -14.88 -56.36
C GLN A 10 -16.39 -15.49 -54.97
N PRO A 11 -17.32 -15.40 -54.00
CA PRO A 11 -17.16 -16.05 -52.72
C PRO A 11 -17.38 -17.56 -52.90
N THR A 12 -16.30 -18.34 -52.92
CA THR A 12 -16.40 -19.78 -52.79
C THR A 12 -17.07 -20.10 -51.44
N LYS A 13 -18.28 -20.67 -51.50
CA LYS A 13 -18.90 -21.33 -50.34
C LYS A 13 -17.95 -22.45 -49.90
N ARG A 14 -17.10 -22.18 -48.90
CA ARG A 14 -16.30 -23.22 -48.24
C ARG A 14 -17.28 -24.21 -47.61
N VAL A 15 -17.36 -25.41 -48.19
CA VAL A 15 -18.02 -26.56 -47.57
C VAL A 15 -17.25 -26.84 -46.27
N VAL A 16 -17.88 -26.57 -45.13
CA VAL A 16 -17.29 -26.77 -43.81
C VAL A 16 -17.46 -28.26 -43.47
N GLU A 17 -16.36 -29.02 -43.43
CA GLU A 17 -16.42 -30.43 -43.04
C GLU A 17 -17.02 -30.59 -41.62
N PRO A 18 -17.95 -31.53 -41.38
CA PRO A 18 -18.60 -31.72 -40.07
C PRO A 18 -17.63 -31.97 -38.91
N ASN A 19 -16.52 -32.69 -39.18
CA ASN A 19 -15.45 -32.95 -38.22
C ASN A 19 -14.71 -31.66 -37.81
N SER A 20 -14.71 -30.64 -38.68
CA SER A 20 -14.08 -29.35 -38.40
C SER A 20 -14.80 -28.56 -37.32
N VAL A 21 -16.14 -28.59 -37.34
CA VAL A 21 -17.03 -27.88 -36.41
C VAL A 21 -17.03 -28.54 -35.04
N ARG A 22 -17.14 -29.87 -34.96
CA ARG A 22 -17.10 -30.60 -33.67
C ARG A 22 -15.80 -30.32 -32.90
N GLY A 23 -14.66 -30.33 -33.60
CA GLY A 23 -13.36 -30.00 -32.99
C GLY A 23 -13.23 -28.54 -32.55
N ALA A 24 -13.94 -27.60 -33.18
CA ALA A 24 -13.98 -26.21 -32.74
C ALA A 24 -14.88 -26.06 -31.49
N LEU A 25 -16.06 -26.69 -31.48
CA LEU A 25 -16.95 -26.68 -30.31
C LEU A 25 -16.29 -27.25 -29.06
N SER A 26 -15.51 -28.32 -29.18
CA SER A 26 -14.75 -28.87 -28.05
C SER A 26 -13.71 -27.89 -27.49
N LEU A 27 -13.09 -27.07 -28.34
CA LEU A 27 -12.13 -26.06 -27.89
C LEU A 27 -12.83 -24.87 -27.23
N LEU A 28 -14.01 -24.47 -27.74
CA LEU A 28 -14.81 -23.40 -27.15
C LEU A 28 -15.35 -23.77 -25.77
N GLY A 29 -15.67 -25.05 -25.54
CA GLY A 29 -16.06 -25.56 -24.22
C GLY A 29 -14.99 -25.41 -23.13
N LEU A 30 -13.73 -25.16 -23.49
CA LEU A 30 -12.65 -24.92 -22.52
C LEU A 30 -12.68 -23.49 -21.94
N LEU A 31 -13.31 -22.51 -22.59
CA LEU A 31 -13.36 -21.13 -22.08
C LEU A 31 -14.22 -21.00 -20.80
N PRO A 32 -15.41 -21.62 -20.71
CA PRO A 32 -16.14 -21.69 -19.44
C PRO A 32 -15.37 -22.41 -18.32
N ILE A 33 -14.67 -23.50 -18.65
CA ILE A 33 -13.83 -24.20 -17.68
C ILE A 33 -12.70 -23.29 -17.19
N HIS A 34 -12.06 -22.54 -18.09
CA HIS A 34 -11.06 -21.55 -17.73
C HIS A 34 -11.61 -20.49 -16.76
N ALA A 35 -12.81 -19.98 -17.01
CA ALA A 35 -13.46 -19.00 -16.14
C ALA A 35 -13.75 -19.59 -14.75
N ALA A 36 -14.23 -20.83 -14.67
CA ALA A 36 -14.44 -21.53 -13.40
C ALA A 36 -13.12 -21.75 -12.63
N VAL A 37 -12.06 -22.18 -13.31
CA VAL A 37 -10.73 -22.36 -12.71
C VAL A 37 -10.22 -21.03 -12.15
N TRP A 38 -10.31 -19.94 -12.90
CA TRP A 38 -9.82 -18.64 -12.43
C TRP A 38 -10.69 -18.01 -11.35
N THR A 39 -12.00 -18.32 -11.31
CA THR A 39 -12.87 -17.97 -10.18
C THR A 39 -12.34 -18.60 -8.89
N PHE A 40 -12.05 -19.90 -8.92
CA PHE A 40 -11.55 -20.64 -7.76
C PHE A 40 -10.10 -20.25 -7.41
N ALA A 41 -9.24 -20.08 -8.41
CA ALA A 41 -7.86 -19.65 -8.23
C ALA A 41 -7.78 -18.25 -7.59
N ALA A 42 -8.63 -17.32 -8.02
CA ALA A 42 -8.74 -16.00 -7.42
C ALA A 42 -9.17 -16.08 -5.94
N TRP A 43 -10.22 -16.84 -5.66
CA TRP A 43 -10.73 -17.04 -4.31
C TRP A 43 -9.70 -17.69 -3.37
N LEU A 44 -8.88 -18.61 -3.88
CA LEU A 44 -7.79 -19.23 -3.10
C LEU A 44 -6.63 -18.26 -2.87
N ALA A 45 -6.18 -17.55 -3.90
CA ALA A 45 -5.03 -16.66 -3.81
C ALA A 45 -5.32 -15.38 -3.00
N TRP A 46 -6.54 -14.87 -3.10
CA TRP A 46 -6.96 -13.61 -2.49
C TRP A 46 -7.96 -13.94 -1.40
N GLY A 47 -7.52 -13.82 -0.14
CA GLY A 47 -8.41 -14.05 0.99
C GLY A 47 -9.54 -13.02 1.08
N ASN A 48 -9.43 -11.88 0.39
CA ASN A 48 -10.46 -10.82 0.32
C ASN A 48 -10.58 -10.29 -1.11
N LEU A 49 -11.62 -9.49 -1.32
CA LEU A 49 -11.70 -8.55 -2.45
C LEU A 49 -10.49 -7.59 -2.49
N ASP A 50 -10.33 -6.93 -3.63
CA ASP A 50 -9.13 -6.18 -3.99
C ASP A 50 -8.63 -5.18 -2.93
N ARG A 51 -7.32 -4.98 -2.89
CA ARG A 51 -6.63 -4.12 -1.91
C ARG A 51 -7.06 -2.65 -1.95
N GLN A 52 -7.44 -2.12 -3.11
CA GLN A 52 -7.76 -0.69 -3.28
C GLN A 52 -9.25 -0.39 -3.11
N GLY A 53 -10.07 -1.41 -2.83
CA GLY A 53 -11.50 -1.24 -2.60
C GLY A 53 -12.31 -0.98 -3.87
N ASP A 54 -11.72 -1.06 -5.07
CA ASP A 54 -12.43 -0.77 -6.33
C ASP A 54 -13.67 -1.68 -6.49
N MET A 55 -13.60 -2.95 -6.10
CA MET A 55 -14.71 -3.89 -6.29
C MET A 55 -15.89 -3.56 -5.36
N VAL A 56 -15.64 -3.25 -4.09
CA VAL A 56 -16.70 -2.89 -3.14
C VAL A 56 -17.27 -1.49 -3.45
N GLU A 57 -16.44 -0.57 -3.93
CA GLU A 57 -16.85 0.74 -4.44
C GLU A 57 -17.86 0.61 -5.59
N ASN A 58 -17.58 -0.26 -6.57
CA ASN A 58 -18.49 -0.48 -7.71
C ASN A 58 -19.87 -0.95 -7.27
N TYR A 59 -19.93 -1.82 -6.24
CA TYR A 59 -21.20 -2.28 -5.70
C TYR A 59 -21.93 -1.15 -4.96
N ALA A 60 -21.22 -0.43 -4.08
CA ALA A 60 -21.76 0.70 -3.34
C ALA A 60 -22.37 1.78 -4.24
N TRP A 61 -21.75 2.04 -5.40
CA TRP A 61 -22.33 2.90 -6.43
C TRP A 61 -23.49 2.24 -7.16
N GLY A 62 -23.34 0.98 -7.57
CA GLY A 62 -24.30 0.31 -8.44
C GLY A 62 -25.69 0.13 -7.84
N ILE A 63 -25.78 -0.07 -6.52
CA ILE A 63 -27.07 -0.18 -5.81
C ILE A 63 -27.86 1.13 -5.88
N GLU A 64 -27.16 2.25 -6.04
CA GLU A 64 -27.70 3.58 -6.29
C GLU A 64 -27.73 3.82 -7.80
N TRP A 65 -28.81 3.39 -8.44
CA TRP A 65 -28.89 3.40 -9.90
C TRP A 65 -28.91 4.85 -10.43
N GLN A 66 -27.74 5.33 -10.86
CA GLN A 66 -27.51 6.70 -11.34
C GLN A 66 -27.00 6.70 -12.77
N ALA A 67 -27.31 7.76 -13.51
CA ALA A 67 -26.79 7.95 -14.87
C ALA A 67 -25.29 8.30 -14.91
N GLY A 68 -24.61 8.49 -13.77
CA GLY A 68 -23.16 8.65 -13.65
C GLY A 68 -22.70 8.64 -12.20
N TYR A 69 -21.37 8.60 -12.00
CA TYR A 69 -20.73 8.63 -10.67
C TYR A 69 -19.50 9.56 -10.68
N SER A 70 -19.00 9.89 -9.48
CA SER A 70 -17.93 10.88 -9.27
C SER A 70 -16.55 10.51 -9.85
N LYS A 71 -16.24 9.21 -10.04
CA LYS A 71 -14.92 8.75 -10.53
C LYS A 71 -14.97 8.22 -11.97
N HIS A 72 -16.03 7.50 -12.33
CA HIS A 72 -16.14 6.78 -13.61
C HIS A 72 -17.58 6.76 -14.15
N PRO A 73 -17.76 6.48 -15.46
CA PRO A 73 -19.05 6.18 -16.07
C PRO A 73 -19.74 4.94 -15.44
N PRO A 74 -21.05 4.74 -15.60
CA PRO A 74 -21.81 3.93 -14.66
C PRO A 74 -21.93 2.43 -14.96
N LEU A 75 -21.55 1.95 -16.16
CA LEU A 75 -21.96 0.63 -16.64
C LEU A 75 -21.43 -0.53 -15.80
N PHE A 76 -20.17 -0.49 -15.35
CA PHE A 76 -19.62 -1.58 -14.54
C PHE A 76 -20.33 -1.65 -13.18
N ALA A 77 -20.66 -0.52 -12.57
CA ALA A 77 -21.38 -0.46 -11.30
C ALA A 77 -22.80 -1.01 -11.46
N TRP A 78 -23.51 -0.63 -12.53
CA TRP A 78 -24.82 -1.18 -12.85
C TRP A 78 -24.80 -2.71 -13.01
N ILE A 79 -23.80 -3.24 -13.71
CA ILE A 79 -23.63 -4.69 -13.89
C ILE A 79 -23.34 -5.36 -12.54
N THR A 80 -22.46 -4.79 -11.72
CA THR A 80 -22.17 -5.30 -10.38
C THR A 80 -23.44 -5.37 -9.53
N ALA A 81 -24.22 -4.31 -9.44
CA ALA A 81 -25.45 -4.33 -8.64
C ALA A 81 -26.51 -5.28 -9.21
N ALA A 82 -26.67 -5.35 -10.54
CA ALA A 82 -27.57 -6.32 -11.16
C ALA A 82 -27.17 -7.77 -10.86
N TRP A 83 -25.86 -8.06 -10.80
CA TRP A 83 -25.34 -9.38 -10.45
C TRP A 83 -25.69 -9.77 -9.01
N PHE A 84 -25.45 -8.87 -8.05
CA PHE A 84 -25.68 -9.13 -6.63
C PHE A 84 -27.15 -9.00 -6.19
N ARG A 85 -28.04 -8.54 -7.07
CA ARG A 85 -29.49 -8.73 -6.88
C ARG A 85 -29.91 -10.21 -6.97
N ILE A 86 -29.13 -11.03 -7.66
CA ILE A 86 -29.44 -12.45 -7.93
C ILE A 86 -28.57 -13.37 -7.08
N PHE A 87 -27.29 -13.02 -6.90
CA PHE A 87 -26.31 -13.85 -6.22
C PHE A 87 -25.90 -13.29 -4.85
N PRO A 88 -25.47 -14.14 -3.90
CA PRO A 88 -25.10 -13.70 -2.56
C PRO A 88 -23.82 -12.85 -2.52
N HIS A 89 -23.72 -11.96 -1.53
CA HIS A 89 -22.60 -11.04 -1.31
C HIS A 89 -21.37 -11.73 -0.71
N VAL A 90 -20.69 -12.55 -1.51
CA VAL A 90 -19.48 -13.28 -1.11
C VAL A 90 -18.40 -13.19 -2.19
N ASP A 91 -17.13 -13.30 -1.79
CA ASP A 91 -15.97 -13.08 -2.65
C ASP A 91 -15.97 -13.92 -3.92
N ILE A 92 -16.24 -15.23 -3.79
CA ILE A 92 -16.25 -16.16 -4.92
C ILE A 92 -17.29 -15.79 -5.98
N VAL A 93 -18.41 -15.17 -5.57
CA VAL A 93 -19.45 -14.70 -6.48
C VAL A 93 -19.01 -13.42 -7.21
N TYR A 94 -18.20 -12.57 -6.58
CA TYR A 94 -17.62 -11.43 -7.29
C TYR A 94 -16.52 -11.88 -8.27
N PHE A 95 -15.67 -12.82 -7.85
CA PHE A 95 -14.66 -13.39 -8.74
C PHE A 95 -15.31 -14.10 -9.94
N SER A 96 -16.49 -14.70 -9.78
CA SER A 96 -17.23 -15.31 -10.89
C SER A 96 -17.81 -14.28 -11.86
N LEU A 97 -18.30 -13.13 -11.39
CA LEU A 97 -18.67 -11.99 -12.26
C LEU A 97 -17.47 -11.54 -13.10
N SER A 98 -16.32 -11.42 -12.46
CA SER A 98 -15.07 -10.99 -13.08
C SER A 98 -14.62 -11.95 -14.18
N ALA A 99 -14.61 -13.26 -13.87
CA ALA A 99 -14.28 -14.31 -14.81
C ALA A 99 -15.31 -14.44 -15.94
N PHE A 100 -16.60 -14.24 -15.64
CA PHE A 100 -17.69 -14.26 -16.62
C PHE A 100 -17.52 -13.13 -17.65
N ASN A 101 -17.23 -11.91 -17.19
CA ASN A 101 -16.95 -10.78 -18.09
C ASN A 101 -15.73 -11.07 -18.99
N ALA A 102 -14.64 -11.59 -18.44
CA ALA A 102 -13.47 -11.98 -19.23
C ALA A 102 -13.84 -13.05 -20.28
N MET A 103 -14.63 -14.06 -19.90
CA MET A 103 -15.12 -15.10 -20.80
C MET A 103 -15.96 -14.53 -21.96
N VAL A 104 -16.89 -13.62 -21.68
CA VAL A 104 -17.69 -12.93 -22.72
C VAL A 104 -16.77 -12.21 -23.71
N GLY A 105 -15.69 -11.58 -23.22
CA GLY A 105 -14.67 -10.96 -24.06
C GLY A 105 -13.89 -11.95 -24.91
N LEU A 106 -13.49 -13.09 -24.35
CA LEU A 106 -12.80 -14.16 -25.09
C LEU A 106 -13.69 -14.72 -26.21
N PHE A 107 -15.00 -14.88 -25.98
CA PHE A 107 -15.94 -15.23 -27.05
C PHE A 107 -16.05 -14.14 -28.12
N GLY A 108 -16.00 -12.86 -27.73
CA GLY A 108 -15.90 -11.75 -28.68
C GLY A 108 -14.63 -11.81 -29.55
N ILE A 109 -13.49 -12.17 -28.96
CA ILE A 109 -12.22 -12.39 -29.68
C ILE A 109 -12.36 -13.56 -30.67
N VAL A 110 -12.94 -14.68 -30.24
CA VAL A 110 -13.21 -15.82 -31.13
C VAL A 110 -14.11 -15.40 -32.30
N ALA A 111 -15.19 -14.67 -32.02
CA ALA A 111 -16.13 -14.20 -33.03
C ALA A 111 -15.45 -13.26 -34.05
N LEU A 112 -14.59 -12.34 -33.56
CA LEU A 112 -13.77 -11.47 -34.40
C LEU A 112 -12.78 -12.28 -35.23
N ALA A 113 -12.04 -13.20 -34.62
CA ALA A 113 -11.06 -14.04 -35.30
C ALA A 113 -11.70 -14.89 -36.41
N ALA A 114 -12.90 -15.43 -36.19
CA ALA A 114 -13.64 -16.23 -37.16
C ALA A 114 -14.05 -15.45 -38.44
N ARG A 115 -13.89 -14.12 -38.46
CA ARG A 115 -14.04 -13.32 -39.69
C ARG A 115 -12.84 -13.41 -40.63
N PHE A 116 -11.68 -13.77 -40.11
CA PHE A 116 -10.41 -13.78 -40.83
C PHE A 116 -9.75 -15.16 -40.88
N LEU A 117 -10.10 -16.03 -39.94
CA LEU A 117 -9.50 -17.35 -39.73
C LEU A 117 -10.55 -18.47 -39.77
N PRO A 118 -10.15 -19.71 -40.09
CA PRO A 118 -10.97 -20.89 -39.84
C PRO A 118 -11.40 -20.97 -38.37
N ILE A 119 -12.63 -21.43 -38.12
CA ILE A 119 -13.23 -21.46 -36.77
C ILE A 119 -12.38 -22.20 -35.73
N ARG A 120 -11.64 -23.24 -36.14
CA ARG A 120 -10.69 -23.95 -35.26
C ARG A 120 -9.55 -23.06 -34.78
N LEU A 121 -8.96 -22.26 -35.67
CA LEU A 121 -7.91 -21.30 -35.31
C LEU A 121 -8.48 -20.11 -34.54
N ALA A 122 -9.71 -19.69 -34.84
CA ALA A 122 -10.40 -18.69 -34.03
C ALA A 122 -10.62 -19.15 -32.57
N ALA A 123 -10.98 -20.42 -32.35
CA ALA A 123 -11.08 -21.00 -31.01
C ALA A 123 -9.72 -21.04 -30.29
N VAL A 124 -8.64 -21.38 -31.01
CA VAL A 124 -7.27 -21.29 -30.48
C VAL A 124 -6.90 -19.85 -30.11
N ALA A 125 -7.36 -18.85 -30.86
CA ALA A 125 -7.12 -17.45 -30.54
C ALA A 125 -7.70 -17.05 -29.18
N GLY A 126 -8.94 -17.47 -28.89
CA GLY A 126 -9.57 -17.29 -27.59
C GLY A 126 -8.80 -17.97 -26.47
N LEU A 127 -8.40 -19.23 -26.65
CA LEU A 127 -7.63 -19.96 -25.62
C LEU A 127 -6.25 -19.36 -25.35
N ALA A 128 -5.56 -18.90 -26.39
CA ALA A 128 -4.29 -18.21 -26.24
C ALA A 128 -4.42 -16.85 -25.57
N MET A 129 -5.50 -16.11 -25.80
CA MET A 129 -5.76 -14.89 -25.03
C MET A 129 -6.15 -15.18 -23.58
N ALA A 130 -6.84 -16.29 -23.31
CA ALA A 130 -7.25 -16.67 -21.96
C ALA A 130 -6.06 -16.86 -21.00
N VAL A 131 -4.93 -17.37 -21.48
CA VAL A 131 -3.72 -17.54 -20.64
C VAL A 131 -2.95 -16.23 -20.41
N SER A 132 -3.32 -15.12 -21.07
CA SER A 132 -2.69 -13.83 -20.81
C SER A 132 -3.08 -13.32 -19.42
N PRO A 133 -2.19 -12.63 -18.69
CA PRO A 133 -2.56 -11.91 -17.47
C PRO A 133 -3.70 -10.91 -17.69
N LEU A 134 -3.90 -10.42 -18.92
CA LEU A 134 -4.98 -9.49 -19.27
C LEU A 134 -6.38 -10.10 -19.05
N TYR A 135 -6.59 -11.35 -19.44
CA TYR A 135 -7.85 -12.09 -19.31
C TYR A 135 -7.88 -13.09 -18.15
N SER A 136 -6.80 -13.14 -17.36
CA SER A 136 -6.68 -13.94 -16.14
C SER A 136 -6.40 -13.05 -14.94
N ASN A 137 -5.13 -12.94 -14.50
CA ASN A 137 -4.74 -12.26 -13.25
C ASN A 137 -5.31 -10.84 -13.09
N LEU A 138 -5.21 -10.00 -14.11
CA LEU A 138 -5.70 -8.62 -14.08
C LEU A 138 -7.23 -8.54 -14.24
N ALA A 139 -7.85 -9.54 -14.86
CA ALA A 139 -9.30 -9.59 -15.08
C ALA A 139 -10.09 -9.96 -13.81
N ILE A 140 -9.43 -10.53 -12.80
CA ILE A 140 -10.04 -10.95 -11.52
C ILE A 140 -10.69 -9.77 -10.79
N LYS A 141 -10.22 -8.54 -11.03
CA LYS A 141 -10.76 -7.33 -10.42
C LYS A 141 -11.77 -6.68 -11.36
N PHE A 142 -13.04 -7.07 -11.25
CA PHE A 142 -14.07 -6.43 -12.06
C PHE A 142 -14.25 -4.96 -11.64
N ASN A 143 -13.79 -4.06 -12.51
CA ASN A 143 -13.86 -2.60 -12.38
C ASN A 143 -13.99 -1.93 -13.76
N ALA A 144 -13.88 -0.59 -13.79
CA ALA A 144 -13.96 0.20 -15.02
C ALA A 144 -12.95 -0.21 -16.12
N ASN A 145 -11.82 -0.84 -15.77
CA ASN A 145 -10.89 -1.37 -16.78
C ASN A 145 -11.30 -2.76 -17.26
N ALA A 146 -11.67 -3.65 -16.34
CA ALA A 146 -12.01 -5.03 -16.67
C ALA A 146 -13.27 -5.14 -17.54
N ILE A 147 -14.28 -4.29 -17.36
CA ILE A 147 -15.48 -4.28 -18.21
C ILE A 147 -15.13 -4.10 -19.70
N LEU A 148 -14.03 -3.41 -20.02
CA LEU A 148 -13.59 -3.22 -21.40
C LEU A 148 -13.11 -4.51 -22.06
N LEU A 149 -12.69 -5.51 -21.28
CA LEU A 149 -12.27 -6.82 -21.81
C LEU A 149 -13.38 -7.52 -22.57
N SER A 150 -14.65 -7.26 -22.24
CA SER A 150 -15.80 -7.76 -22.99
C SER A 150 -16.26 -6.76 -24.06
N LEU A 151 -16.36 -5.48 -23.72
CA LEU A 151 -16.90 -4.47 -24.62
C LEU A 151 -16.04 -4.23 -25.86
N TRP A 152 -14.71 -4.19 -25.74
CA TRP A 152 -13.82 -3.87 -26.86
C TRP A 152 -13.82 -4.95 -27.96
N PRO A 153 -13.64 -6.26 -27.65
CA PRO A 153 -13.73 -7.30 -28.67
C PRO A 153 -15.07 -7.33 -29.40
N TRP A 154 -16.18 -7.17 -28.68
CA TRP A 154 -17.52 -7.15 -29.29
C TRP A 154 -17.75 -5.90 -30.14
N THR A 155 -17.28 -4.72 -29.69
CA THR A 155 -17.32 -3.48 -30.48
C THR A 155 -16.54 -3.65 -31.77
N ALA A 156 -15.32 -4.19 -31.71
CA ALA A 156 -14.50 -4.47 -32.89
C ALA A 156 -15.13 -5.51 -33.81
N TYR A 157 -15.75 -6.56 -33.27
CA TYR A 157 -16.49 -7.56 -34.04
C TYR A 157 -17.63 -6.93 -34.85
N PHE A 158 -18.51 -6.17 -34.20
CA PHE A 158 -19.63 -5.54 -34.88
C PHE A 158 -19.19 -4.42 -35.83
N PHE A 159 -18.08 -3.74 -35.52
CA PHE A 159 -17.44 -2.80 -36.44
C PHE A 159 -17.02 -3.49 -37.74
N VAL A 160 -16.25 -4.58 -37.64
CA VAL A 160 -15.82 -5.35 -38.82
C VAL A 160 -17.02 -5.91 -39.57
N ARG A 161 -18.03 -6.43 -38.87
CA ARG A 161 -19.28 -6.94 -39.48
C ARG A 161 -20.04 -5.83 -40.21
N PHE A 162 -20.15 -4.65 -39.63
CA PHE A 162 -20.79 -3.51 -40.27
C PHE A 162 -20.02 -3.07 -41.52
N MET A 163 -18.69 -2.98 -41.43
CA MET A 163 -17.84 -2.63 -42.57
C MET A 163 -17.96 -3.62 -43.73
N GLN A 164 -18.11 -4.92 -43.43
CA GLN A 164 -18.24 -5.99 -44.41
C GLN A 164 -19.64 -6.15 -44.99
N THR A 165 -20.69 -6.00 -44.18
CA THR A 165 -22.09 -6.33 -44.57
C THR A 165 -22.93 -5.11 -44.91
N ARG A 166 -22.55 -3.93 -44.40
CA ARG A 166 -23.35 -2.70 -44.46
C ARG A 166 -24.78 -2.86 -43.92
N SER A 167 -25.01 -3.84 -43.05
CA SER A 167 -26.32 -4.12 -42.45
C SER A 167 -26.67 -3.10 -41.38
N ILE A 168 -27.92 -2.62 -41.38
CA ILE A 168 -28.45 -1.72 -40.35
C ILE A 168 -28.45 -2.40 -38.97
N GLY A 169 -28.76 -3.70 -38.90
CA GLY A 169 -28.71 -4.45 -37.64
C GLY A 169 -27.30 -4.45 -37.03
N CYS A 170 -26.26 -4.59 -37.87
CA CYS A 170 -24.88 -4.47 -37.41
C CYS A 170 -24.50 -3.03 -37.04
N ALA A 171 -25.06 -2.02 -37.73
CA ALA A 171 -24.87 -0.62 -37.39
C ALA A 171 -25.46 -0.27 -36.01
N LEU A 172 -26.68 -0.71 -35.73
CA LEU A 172 -27.35 -0.53 -34.44
C LEU A 172 -26.59 -1.25 -33.32
N ALA A 173 -26.22 -2.52 -33.51
CA ALA A 173 -25.44 -3.27 -32.53
C ALA A 173 -24.08 -2.61 -32.25
N LEU A 174 -23.39 -2.13 -33.30
CA LEU A 174 -22.17 -1.34 -33.14
C LEU A 174 -22.43 -0.06 -32.33
N GLY A 175 -23.47 0.71 -32.66
CA GLY A 175 -23.80 1.94 -31.94
C GLY A 175 -24.07 1.71 -30.46
N LEU A 176 -24.86 0.67 -30.13
CA LEU A 176 -25.11 0.28 -28.73
C LEU A 176 -23.83 -0.10 -27.99
N LEU A 177 -22.91 -0.84 -28.62
CA LEU A 177 -21.64 -1.24 -28.03
C LEU A 177 -20.63 -0.09 -27.94
N VAL A 178 -20.66 0.86 -28.88
CA VAL A 178 -19.91 2.12 -28.81
C VAL A 178 -20.37 2.92 -27.60
N GLY A 179 -21.69 3.10 -27.44
CA GLY A 179 -22.26 3.77 -26.28
C GLY A 179 -21.93 3.04 -24.97
N GLY A 180 -22.11 1.72 -24.95
CA GLY A 180 -21.74 0.88 -23.80
C GLY A 180 -20.26 0.97 -23.44
N SER A 181 -19.36 0.97 -24.43
CA SER A 181 -17.92 1.13 -24.20
C SER A 181 -17.58 2.48 -23.56
N MET A 182 -18.26 3.56 -23.96
CA MET A 182 -18.13 4.87 -23.33
C MET A 182 -18.69 4.90 -21.91
N LEU A 183 -19.84 4.25 -21.67
CA LEU A 183 -20.40 4.08 -20.33
C LEU A 183 -19.62 3.11 -19.44
N GLY A 184 -18.75 2.28 -20.00
CA GLY A 184 -17.81 1.45 -19.24
C GLY A 184 -16.61 2.26 -18.77
N LYS A 185 -15.96 2.97 -19.71
CA LYS A 185 -14.84 3.87 -19.40
C LYS A 185 -14.57 4.81 -20.59
N TYR A 186 -14.35 6.10 -20.31
CA TYR A 186 -14.01 7.09 -21.34
C TYR A 186 -12.75 6.77 -22.15
N PHE A 187 -11.84 5.96 -21.60
CA PHE A 187 -10.67 5.45 -22.30
C PHE A 187 -11.04 4.73 -23.62
N SER A 188 -12.27 4.22 -23.74
CA SER A 188 -12.82 3.67 -24.98
C SER A 188 -12.84 4.65 -26.15
N ALA A 189 -12.79 5.95 -25.92
CA ALA A 189 -12.61 6.94 -26.99
C ALA A 189 -11.37 6.63 -27.85
N LEU A 190 -10.30 6.09 -27.26
CA LEU A 190 -9.09 5.72 -27.98
C LEU A 190 -9.32 4.53 -28.93
N LEU A 191 -10.14 3.56 -28.53
CA LEU A 191 -10.57 2.49 -29.44
C LEU A 191 -11.37 3.07 -30.61
N LEU A 192 -12.32 3.97 -30.34
CA LEU A 192 -13.16 4.56 -31.40
C LEU A 192 -12.33 5.37 -32.40
N VAL A 193 -11.36 6.15 -31.92
CA VAL A 193 -10.40 6.86 -32.77
C VAL A 193 -9.59 5.86 -33.59
N ALA A 194 -9.07 4.79 -32.99
CA ALA A 194 -8.31 3.76 -33.71
C ALA A 194 -9.14 3.07 -34.80
N LEU A 195 -10.39 2.70 -34.51
CA LEU A 195 -11.32 2.12 -35.50
C LEU A 195 -11.67 3.14 -36.60
N GLY A 196 -11.88 4.40 -36.25
CA GLY A 196 -12.11 5.49 -37.20
C GLY A 196 -10.94 5.67 -38.16
N VAL A 197 -9.72 5.79 -37.63
CA VAL A 197 -8.47 5.88 -38.43
C VAL A 197 -8.34 4.66 -39.34
N ALA A 198 -8.58 3.44 -38.82
CA ALA A 198 -8.54 2.22 -39.62
C ALA A 198 -9.54 2.27 -40.78
N ALA A 199 -10.79 2.69 -40.52
CA ALA A 199 -11.80 2.83 -41.57
C ALA A 199 -11.46 3.92 -42.58
N PHE A 200 -10.86 5.04 -42.15
CA PHE A 200 -10.42 6.09 -43.07
C PHE A 200 -9.24 5.64 -43.93
N VAL A 201 -8.21 5.02 -43.36
CA VAL A 201 -7.01 4.59 -44.11
C VAL A 201 -7.37 3.52 -45.15
N ARG A 202 -8.35 2.66 -44.87
CA ARG A 202 -8.75 1.54 -45.75
C ARG A 202 -9.82 1.98 -46.75
N PRO A 203 -9.54 2.04 -48.08
CA PRO A 203 -10.51 2.52 -49.07
C PRO A 203 -11.85 1.79 -49.03
N ALA A 204 -11.83 0.47 -48.81
CA ALA A 204 -13.05 -0.36 -48.74
C ALA A 204 -13.93 -0.01 -47.53
N TRP A 205 -13.33 0.32 -46.39
CA TRP A 205 -14.06 0.69 -45.18
C TRP A 205 -14.50 2.16 -45.21
N ARG A 206 -13.70 3.04 -45.82
CA ARG A 206 -14.01 4.47 -45.98
C ARG A 206 -15.36 4.70 -46.65
N ILE A 207 -15.67 3.95 -47.70
CA ILE A 207 -16.95 4.02 -48.41
C ILE A 207 -18.12 3.67 -47.48
N THR A 208 -17.96 2.62 -46.67
CA THR A 208 -19.00 2.21 -45.71
C THR A 208 -19.13 3.25 -44.59
N LEU A 209 -18.01 3.75 -44.06
CA LEU A 209 -17.98 4.75 -42.99
C LEU A 209 -18.66 6.06 -43.41
N LEU A 210 -18.43 6.55 -44.62
CA LEU A 210 -19.04 7.78 -45.14
C LEU A 210 -20.46 7.57 -45.68
N SER A 211 -21.00 6.36 -45.61
CA SER A 211 -22.37 6.10 -46.03
C SER A 211 -23.39 6.61 -45.01
N TRP A 212 -24.61 6.92 -45.47
CA TRP A 212 -25.70 7.36 -44.59
C TRP A 212 -26.02 6.34 -43.48
N ARG A 213 -25.70 5.06 -43.68
CA ARG A 213 -25.96 4.00 -42.69
C ARG A 213 -25.14 4.16 -41.41
N SER A 214 -24.01 4.87 -41.47
CA SER A 214 -23.21 5.18 -40.28
C SER A 214 -23.96 6.09 -39.30
N TRP A 215 -24.96 6.85 -39.75
CA TRP A 215 -25.82 7.62 -38.85
C TRP A 215 -26.64 6.75 -37.91
N TRP A 216 -26.93 5.48 -38.26
CA TRP A 216 -27.55 4.53 -37.33
C TRP A 216 -26.61 4.13 -36.19
N VAL A 217 -25.29 4.07 -36.45
CA VAL A 217 -24.28 3.85 -35.41
C VAL A 217 -24.27 5.02 -34.44
N VAL A 218 -24.23 6.25 -34.98
CA VAL A 218 -24.25 7.49 -34.19
C VAL A 218 -25.53 7.61 -33.37
N GLY A 219 -26.69 7.43 -34.00
CA GLY A 219 -28.00 7.52 -33.34
C GLY A 219 -28.15 6.51 -32.20
N ALA A 220 -27.83 5.23 -32.44
CA ALA A 220 -27.91 4.20 -31.40
C ALA A 220 -26.90 4.45 -30.25
N GLY A 221 -25.69 4.94 -30.56
CA GLY A 221 -24.72 5.30 -29.53
C GLY A 221 -25.16 6.51 -28.68
N LEU A 222 -25.73 7.53 -29.32
CA LEU A 222 -26.27 8.70 -28.61
C LEU A 222 -27.40 8.33 -27.67
N VAL A 223 -28.33 7.46 -28.08
CA VAL A 223 -29.42 6.99 -27.21
C VAL A 223 -28.88 6.38 -25.90
N VAL A 224 -27.75 5.69 -25.95
CA VAL A 224 -27.12 5.07 -24.77
C VAL A 224 -26.41 6.10 -23.89
N VAL A 225 -25.68 7.06 -24.48
CA VAL A 225 -24.79 7.98 -23.73
C VAL A 225 -25.48 9.27 -23.30
N LEU A 226 -26.55 9.71 -23.99
CA LEU A 226 -27.25 10.97 -23.70
C LEU A 226 -27.70 11.12 -22.24
N PRO A 227 -28.29 10.10 -21.58
CA PRO A 227 -28.65 10.20 -20.16
C PRO A 227 -27.44 10.50 -19.26
N HIS A 228 -26.29 9.91 -19.58
CA HIS A 228 -25.05 10.16 -18.84
C HIS A 228 -24.50 11.57 -19.07
N PHE A 229 -24.57 12.08 -20.31
CA PHE A 229 -24.18 13.47 -20.59
C PHE A 229 -25.07 14.48 -19.88
N HIS A 230 -26.38 14.24 -19.84
CA HIS A 230 -27.29 15.06 -19.05
C HIS A 230 -26.93 15.01 -17.56
N TRP A 231 -26.61 13.82 -17.03
CA TRP A 231 -26.16 13.69 -15.64
C TRP A 231 -24.87 14.47 -15.36
N LEU A 232 -23.87 14.39 -16.23
CA LEU A 232 -22.63 15.15 -16.08
C LEU A 232 -22.88 16.65 -16.06
N TRP A 233 -23.74 17.15 -16.94
CA TRP A 233 -24.12 18.56 -16.98
C TRP A 233 -24.74 19.02 -15.66
N VAL A 234 -25.67 18.23 -15.11
CA VAL A 234 -26.38 18.56 -13.85
C VAL A 234 -25.46 18.46 -12.62
N ASN A 235 -24.38 17.67 -12.70
CA ASN A 235 -23.45 17.42 -11.60
C ASN A 235 -22.07 18.06 -11.86
N ASP A 236 -22.02 19.19 -12.56
CA ASP A 236 -20.82 20.02 -12.80
C ASP A 236 -19.61 19.24 -13.32
N PHE A 237 -19.83 18.21 -14.14
CA PHE A 237 -18.78 17.38 -14.71
C PHE A 237 -17.83 16.77 -13.66
N SER A 238 -18.34 16.44 -12.46
CA SER A 238 -17.56 15.95 -11.32
C SER A 238 -16.57 14.81 -11.66
N THR A 239 -16.93 13.95 -12.62
CA THR A 239 -16.08 12.85 -13.11
C THR A 239 -14.76 13.32 -13.74
N PHE A 240 -14.68 14.53 -14.29
CA PHE A 240 -13.49 15.05 -14.97
C PHE A 240 -12.48 15.72 -14.03
N HIS A 241 -12.91 16.24 -12.87
CA HIS A 241 -11.98 16.74 -11.85
C HIS A 241 -11.02 15.65 -11.36
N TYR A 242 -11.48 14.39 -11.31
CA TYR A 242 -10.60 13.25 -11.02
C TYR A 242 -9.53 13.00 -12.11
N ALA A 243 -9.79 13.40 -13.35
CA ALA A 243 -8.87 13.21 -14.48
C ALA A 243 -7.81 14.33 -14.57
N GLU A 244 -8.14 15.56 -14.16
CA GLU A 244 -7.23 16.71 -14.19
C GLU A 244 -5.96 16.48 -13.35
N ASN A 245 -6.09 15.83 -12.19
CA ASN A 245 -4.98 15.47 -11.31
C ASN A 245 -3.98 14.46 -11.92
N ARG A 246 -4.24 13.92 -13.11
CA ARG A 246 -3.35 12.98 -13.83
C ARG A 246 -2.64 13.59 -15.05
N THR A 247 -2.82 14.89 -15.28
CA THR A 247 -2.19 15.67 -16.34
C THR A 247 -1.17 16.66 -15.75
N GLY A 248 -0.19 17.11 -16.54
CA GLY A 248 0.80 18.11 -16.11
C GLY A 248 2.25 17.64 -15.94
N GLY A 249 2.63 16.49 -16.53
CA GLY A 249 4.03 16.04 -16.59
C GLY A 249 4.81 16.67 -17.75
N THR A 250 6.15 16.52 -17.79
CA THR A 250 6.93 17.01 -18.93
C THR A 250 6.80 16.09 -20.15
N LEU A 251 7.10 16.59 -21.36
CA LEU A 251 7.15 15.78 -22.58
C LEU A 251 8.10 14.57 -22.45
N ARG A 252 9.24 14.76 -21.78
CA ARG A 252 10.21 13.69 -21.50
C ARG A 252 9.61 12.61 -20.62
N ASP A 253 8.88 13.00 -19.58
CA ASP A 253 8.21 12.06 -18.67
C ASP A 253 7.10 11.29 -19.36
N ALA A 254 6.33 11.95 -20.23
CA ALA A 254 5.29 11.31 -21.01
C ALA A 254 5.87 10.22 -21.94
N ILE A 255 6.97 10.52 -22.64
CA ILE A 255 7.68 9.56 -23.50
C ILE A 255 8.25 8.39 -22.68
N ALA A 256 8.94 8.68 -21.58
CA ALA A 256 9.53 7.65 -20.73
C ALA A 256 8.47 6.71 -20.14
N ARG A 257 7.36 7.27 -19.63
CA ARG A 257 6.24 6.49 -19.09
C ARG A 257 5.51 5.70 -20.16
N PHE A 258 5.40 6.21 -21.39
CA PHE A 258 4.89 5.41 -22.52
C PHE A 258 5.78 4.22 -22.85
N GLY A 259 7.11 4.39 -22.76
CA GLY A 259 8.06 3.28 -22.88
C GLY A 259 7.81 2.19 -21.82
N ILE A 260 7.69 2.58 -20.55
CA ILE A 260 7.40 1.66 -19.43
C ILE A 260 6.05 0.98 -19.63
N TYR A 261 5.02 1.74 -19.99
CA TYR A 261 3.69 1.24 -20.30
C TYR A 261 3.77 0.16 -21.39
N THR A 262 4.44 0.45 -22.51
CA THR A 262 4.57 -0.47 -23.64
C THR A 262 5.34 -1.73 -23.27
N ALA A 263 6.42 -1.60 -22.48
CA ALA A 263 7.17 -2.75 -21.99
C ALA A 263 6.29 -3.67 -21.11
N ALA A 264 5.50 -3.09 -20.21
CA ALA A 264 4.55 -3.86 -19.39
C ALA A 264 3.49 -4.56 -20.26
N GLN A 265 2.96 -3.87 -21.27
CA GLN A 265 2.01 -4.45 -22.22
C GLN A 265 2.58 -5.66 -22.96
N LEU A 266 3.81 -5.57 -23.47
CA LEU A 266 4.48 -6.68 -24.12
C LEU A 266 4.70 -7.85 -23.15
N GLY A 267 5.06 -7.56 -21.90
CA GLY A 267 5.17 -8.55 -20.83
C GLY A 267 3.88 -9.34 -20.63
N TYR A 268 2.72 -8.67 -20.65
CA TYR A 268 1.41 -9.33 -20.53
C TYR A 268 1.07 -10.24 -21.72
N LEU A 269 1.71 -10.08 -22.88
CA LEU A 269 1.46 -10.92 -24.05
C LEU A 269 2.37 -12.15 -24.13
N LEU A 270 3.43 -12.24 -23.31
CA LEU A 270 4.39 -13.34 -23.35
C LEU A 270 3.74 -14.73 -23.15
N PRO A 271 2.78 -14.94 -22.22
CA PRO A 271 2.13 -16.25 -22.08
C PRO A 271 1.33 -16.66 -23.32
N SER A 272 0.60 -15.72 -23.93
CA SER A 272 -0.13 -15.96 -25.19
C SER A 272 0.82 -16.25 -26.34
N PHE A 273 1.91 -15.50 -26.45
CA PHE A 273 2.96 -15.72 -27.45
C PHE A 273 3.55 -17.12 -27.31
N GLY A 274 3.96 -17.49 -26.09
CA GLY A 274 4.50 -18.81 -25.76
C GLY A 274 3.52 -19.94 -26.06
N LEU A 275 2.23 -19.78 -25.75
CA LEU A 275 1.22 -20.80 -26.06
C LEU A 275 1.09 -21.03 -27.56
N VAL A 276 1.01 -19.96 -28.36
CA VAL A 276 0.93 -20.06 -29.82
C VAL A 276 2.15 -20.82 -30.36
N ILE A 277 3.36 -20.47 -29.93
CA ILE A 277 4.59 -21.15 -30.33
C ILE A 277 4.61 -22.63 -29.92
N LEU A 278 4.10 -22.96 -28.74
CA LEU A 278 4.02 -24.35 -28.26
C LEU A 278 3.07 -25.21 -29.12
N LEU A 279 2.00 -24.60 -29.64
CA LEU A 279 1.04 -25.25 -30.54
C LEU A 279 1.54 -25.39 -31.97
N VAL A 280 2.53 -24.60 -32.41
CA VAL A 280 3.19 -24.76 -33.71
C VAL A 280 4.00 -26.07 -33.73
N ARG A 281 3.75 -26.92 -34.74
CA ARG A 281 4.38 -28.25 -34.87
C ARG A 281 5.85 -28.20 -35.27
N THR A 282 6.17 -27.41 -36.28
CA THR A 282 7.50 -27.31 -36.90
C THR A 282 7.86 -25.83 -37.12
N ARG A 283 9.15 -25.53 -37.29
CA ARG A 283 9.65 -24.16 -37.58
C ARG A 283 9.26 -23.10 -36.52
N ARG A 284 9.31 -23.47 -35.24
CA ARG A 284 8.95 -22.58 -34.12
C ARG A 284 9.70 -21.24 -34.10
N TRP A 285 10.98 -21.26 -34.48
CA TRP A 285 11.77 -20.03 -34.59
C TRP A 285 11.29 -19.11 -35.72
N ASP A 286 10.94 -19.67 -36.87
CA ASP A 286 10.37 -18.91 -37.99
C ASP A 286 8.99 -18.35 -37.60
N ALA A 287 8.18 -19.13 -36.89
CA ALA A 287 6.89 -18.68 -36.33
C ALA A 287 7.08 -17.48 -35.38
N ALA A 288 8.03 -17.57 -34.44
CA ALA A 288 8.34 -16.48 -33.51
C ALA A 288 8.77 -15.20 -34.24
N ARG A 289 9.66 -15.32 -35.23
CA ARG A 289 10.07 -14.20 -36.07
C ARG A 289 8.89 -13.60 -36.84
N ALA A 290 8.05 -14.42 -37.45
CA ALA A 290 6.89 -13.96 -38.20
C ALA A 290 5.88 -13.22 -37.31
N MET A 291 5.64 -13.71 -36.09
CA MET A 291 4.78 -13.05 -35.11
C MET A 291 5.36 -11.70 -34.67
N MET A 292 6.65 -11.62 -34.34
CA MET A 292 7.28 -10.34 -33.96
C MET A 292 7.27 -9.32 -35.11
N GLN A 293 7.60 -9.76 -36.32
CA GLN A 293 7.58 -8.89 -37.50
C GLN A 293 6.16 -8.40 -37.83
N SER A 294 5.13 -9.17 -37.51
CA SER A 294 3.74 -8.77 -37.78
C SER A 294 3.32 -7.51 -37.01
N CYS A 295 3.96 -7.20 -35.88
CA CYS A 295 3.66 -5.99 -35.11
C CYS A 295 4.13 -4.71 -35.81
N VAL A 296 5.18 -4.80 -36.63
CA VAL A 296 5.82 -3.64 -37.29
C VAL A 296 5.53 -3.53 -38.79
N ALA A 297 5.05 -4.61 -39.43
CA ALA A 297 4.84 -4.68 -40.87
C ALA A 297 3.33 -4.72 -41.24
N PRO A 298 2.68 -3.56 -41.49
CA PRO A 298 1.23 -3.48 -41.75
C PRO A 298 0.76 -4.16 -43.05
N SER A 299 1.67 -4.48 -43.97
CA SER A 299 1.33 -4.92 -45.34
C SER A 299 0.71 -6.32 -45.47
N LYS A 300 0.86 -7.20 -44.47
CA LYS A 300 0.41 -8.61 -44.60
C LYS A 300 -1.08 -8.80 -44.31
N HIS A 301 -1.65 -8.18 -43.29
CA HIS A 301 -3.08 -8.23 -42.96
C HIS A 301 -3.57 -6.87 -42.44
N ALA A 302 -3.60 -5.87 -43.31
CA ALA A 302 -3.85 -4.49 -42.91
C ALA A 302 -5.12 -4.28 -42.06
N ASP A 303 -6.21 -5.03 -42.32
CA ASP A 303 -7.43 -4.95 -41.49
C ASP A 303 -7.18 -5.41 -40.04
N LEU A 304 -6.60 -6.60 -39.85
CA LEU A 304 -6.28 -7.13 -38.52
C LEU A 304 -5.16 -6.36 -37.83
N TRP A 305 -4.21 -5.83 -38.60
CA TRP A 305 -3.10 -5.05 -38.08
C TRP A 305 -3.59 -3.77 -37.41
N TRP A 306 -4.50 -3.03 -38.05
CA TRP A 306 -5.10 -1.84 -37.46
C TRP A 306 -5.91 -2.15 -36.21
N LEU A 307 -6.62 -3.28 -36.18
CA LEU A 307 -7.36 -3.71 -34.99
C LEU A 307 -6.44 -4.10 -33.82
N ALA A 308 -5.28 -4.68 -34.11
CA ALA A 308 -4.34 -5.18 -33.11
C ALA A 308 -3.36 -4.11 -32.59
N VAL A 309 -2.85 -3.25 -33.49
CA VAL A 309 -1.77 -2.29 -33.19
C VAL A 309 -2.30 -0.85 -33.14
N GLY A 310 -3.37 -0.53 -33.87
CA GLY A 310 -3.95 0.80 -33.94
C GLY A 310 -4.29 1.41 -32.57
N PRO A 311 -4.96 0.67 -31.65
CA PRO A 311 -5.23 1.18 -30.31
C PRO A 311 -3.97 1.63 -29.56
N LEU A 312 -2.87 0.86 -29.62
CA LEU A 312 -1.61 1.22 -28.97
C LEU A 312 -1.01 2.51 -29.56
N LEU A 313 -1.06 2.67 -30.90
CA LEU A 313 -0.55 3.87 -31.56
C LEU A 313 -1.33 5.11 -31.15
N VAL A 314 -2.66 5.02 -31.13
CA VAL A 314 -3.53 6.11 -30.72
C VAL A 314 -3.31 6.46 -29.25
N VAL A 315 -3.15 5.47 -28.37
CA VAL A 315 -2.79 5.67 -26.96
C VAL A 315 -1.47 6.43 -26.84
N GLY A 316 -0.43 6.01 -27.57
CA GLY A 316 0.88 6.67 -27.55
C GLY A 316 0.82 8.12 -28.00
N ILE A 317 0.14 8.40 -29.11
CA ILE A 317 -0.05 9.76 -29.62
C ILE A 317 -0.83 10.61 -28.61
N ALA A 318 -1.97 10.11 -28.14
CA ALA A 318 -2.82 10.83 -27.18
C ALA A 318 -2.07 11.14 -25.89
N ALA A 319 -1.28 10.18 -25.39
CA ALA A 319 -0.53 10.36 -24.16
C ALA A 319 0.61 11.38 -24.27
N VAL A 320 1.29 11.43 -25.42
CA VAL A 320 2.33 12.43 -25.70
C VAL A 320 1.70 13.82 -25.85
N VAL A 321 0.60 13.93 -26.59
CA VAL A 321 -0.11 15.21 -26.81
C VAL A 321 -0.69 15.76 -25.50
N ALA A 322 -1.31 14.90 -24.69
CA ALA A 322 -1.94 15.30 -23.43
C ALA A 322 -0.99 15.31 -22.23
N GLN A 323 0.29 14.94 -22.42
CA GLN A 323 1.30 14.84 -21.37
C GLN A 323 0.82 14.04 -20.14
N THR A 324 0.05 12.98 -20.39
CA THR A 324 -0.63 12.20 -19.33
C THR A 324 0.28 11.18 -18.70
N GLN A 325 0.17 11.01 -17.39
CA GLN A 325 0.79 9.89 -16.69
C GLN A 325 -0.02 8.60 -16.93
N MET A 326 0.52 7.67 -17.70
CA MET A 326 -0.15 6.39 -18.00
C MET A 326 0.18 5.30 -16.96
N ALA A 327 -0.86 4.59 -16.52
CA ALA A 327 -0.72 3.36 -15.77
C ALA A 327 -0.77 2.14 -16.71
N SER A 328 0.05 1.12 -16.44
CA SER A 328 0.11 -0.10 -17.27
C SER A 328 -1.24 -0.81 -17.41
N VAL A 329 -2.08 -0.80 -16.37
CA VAL A 329 -3.39 -1.48 -16.38
C VAL A 329 -4.40 -0.86 -17.36
N TRP A 330 -4.24 0.39 -17.80
CA TRP A 330 -5.18 1.02 -18.73
C TRP A 330 -5.20 0.34 -20.11
N GLY A 331 -4.07 -0.28 -20.49
CA GLY A 331 -3.91 -0.95 -21.77
C GLY A 331 -4.53 -2.34 -21.88
N MET A 332 -5.14 -2.86 -20.81
CA MET A 332 -5.47 -4.28 -20.76
C MET A 332 -6.43 -4.75 -21.85
N ALA A 333 -7.36 -3.90 -22.29
CA ALA A 333 -8.31 -4.24 -23.34
C ALA A 333 -7.75 -4.09 -24.76
N GLN A 334 -6.62 -3.41 -24.96
CA GLN A 334 -6.19 -2.97 -26.30
C GLN A 334 -5.70 -4.11 -27.22
N TRP A 335 -5.31 -5.24 -26.64
CA TRP A 335 -4.65 -6.32 -27.36
C TRP A 335 -5.58 -7.43 -27.85
N PHE A 336 -6.90 -7.22 -27.83
CA PHE A 336 -7.88 -8.24 -28.17
C PHE A 336 -7.67 -8.90 -29.55
N ALA A 337 -7.06 -8.19 -30.51
CA ALA A 337 -6.84 -8.67 -31.88
C ALA A 337 -5.40 -9.18 -32.15
N ILE A 338 -4.49 -9.16 -31.18
CA ILE A 338 -3.07 -9.50 -31.42
C ILE A 338 -2.86 -10.98 -31.76
N VAL A 339 -3.49 -11.88 -31.00
CA VAL A 339 -3.41 -13.32 -31.28
C VAL A 339 -4.11 -13.69 -32.59
N PRO A 340 -5.30 -13.16 -32.91
CA PRO A 340 -5.87 -13.29 -34.26
C PRO A 340 -4.92 -12.86 -35.38
N LEU A 341 -4.19 -11.74 -35.21
CA LEU A 341 -3.17 -11.30 -36.18
C LEU A 341 -2.03 -12.31 -36.29
N TRP A 342 -1.48 -12.79 -35.18
CA TRP A 342 -0.42 -13.80 -35.18
C TRP A 342 -0.85 -15.07 -35.91
N LEU A 343 -2.00 -15.65 -35.55
CA LEU A 343 -2.49 -16.87 -36.18
C LEU A 343 -2.77 -16.68 -37.69
N ALA A 344 -3.24 -15.50 -38.12
CA ALA A 344 -3.42 -15.20 -39.55
C ALA A 344 -2.11 -15.17 -40.32
N VAL A 345 -1.06 -14.58 -39.74
CA VAL A 345 0.28 -14.58 -40.32
C VAL A 345 0.87 -15.99 -40.37
N LEU A 346 0.66 -16.79 -39.34
CA LEU A 346 1.15 -18.16 -39.29
C LEU A 346 0.45 -19.07 -40.30
N ASP A 347 -0.88 -18.98 -40.40
CA ASP A 347 -1.72 -19.74 -41.34
C ASP A 347 -1.31 -19.45 -42.80
N ARG A 348 -1.12 -18.17 -43.15
CA ARG A 348 -0.59 -17.79 -44.48
C ARG A 348 0.85 -18.22 -44.73
N GLY A 349 1.66 -18.27 -43.68
CA GLY A 349 3.03 -18.77 -43.74
C GLY A 349 3.12 -20.29 -43.93
N GLY A 350 1.99 -21.00 -44.01
CA GLY A 350 1.94 -22.45 -44.15
C GLY A 350 2.38 -23.20 -42.89
N MET A 351 2.35 -22.55 -41.72
CA MET A 351 2.76 -23.17 -40.46
C MET A 351 1.61 -23.96 -39.83
N GLU A 352 1.83 -25.25 -39.61
CA GLU A 352 0.83 -26.12 -38.99
C GLU A 352 0.67 -25.86 -37.48
N ILE A 353 -0.54 -25.48 -37.08
CA ILE A 353 -0.94 -25.28 -35.68
C ILE A 353 -1.70 -26.51 -35.20
N ALA A 354 -1.14 -27.24 -34.24
CA ALA A 354 -1.75 -28.44 -33.65
C ALA A 354 -2.83 -28.11 -32.62
N ALA A 355 -3.98 -27.61 -33.09
CA ALA A 355 -5.12 -27.24 -32.24
C ALA A 355 -5.58 -28.37 -31.30
N GLN A 356 -5.43 -29.63 -31.69
CA GLN A 356 -5.73 -30.82 -30.89
C GLN A 356 -4.86 -30.97 -29.62
N ARG A 357 -3.72 -30.27 -29.53
CA ARG A 357 -2.90 -30.24 -28.31
C ARG A 357 -3.43 -29.24 -27.27
N ALA A 358 -4.23 -28.25 -27.69
CA ALA A 358 -4.69 -27.18 -26.82
C ALA A 358 -5.41 -27.66 -25.54
N PRO A 359 -6.28 -28.69 -25.56
CA PRO A 359 -6.92 -29.18 -24.33
C PRO A 359 -5.92 -29.70 -23.28
N ARG A 360 -4.88 -30.43 -23.72
CA ARG A 360 -3.85 -30.96 -22.80
C ARG A 360 -3.02 -29.85 -22.18
N VAL A 361 -2.68 -28.84 -22.98
CA VAL A 361 -1.92 -27.67 -22.51
C VAL A 361 -2.75 -26.83 -21.55
N ALA A 362 -4.04 -26.61 -21.86
CA ALA A 362 -4.96 -25.91 -20.97
C ALA A 362 -5.11 -26.62 -19.63
N LEU A 363 -5.26 -27.95 -19.64
CA LEU A 363 -5.33 -28.75 -18.41
C LEU A 363 -4.06 -28.62 -17.56
N ALA A 364 -2.87 -28.77 -18.16
CA ALA A 364 -1.61 -28.60 -17.44
C ALA A 364 -1.45 -27.19 -16.85
N TYR A 365 -1.85 -26.17 -17.61
CA TYR A 365 -1.87 -24.79 -17.14
C TYR A 365 -2.81 -24.59 -15.95
N TRP A 366 -4.04 -25.13 -16.00
CA TRP A 366 -5.00 -25.00 -14.91
C TRP A 366 -4.55 -25.70 -13.63
N ILE A 367 -3.97 -26.89 -13.72
CA ILE A 367 -3.39 -27.59 -12.57
C ILE A 367 -2.28 -26.74 -11.94
N LEU A 368 -1.38 -26.19 -12.75
CA LEU A 368 -0.31 -25.32 -12.27
C LEU A 368 -0.86 -24.05 -11.60
N VAL A 369 -1.82 -23.37 -12.23
CA VAL A 369 -2.46 -22.16 -11.68
C VAL A 369 -3.05 -22.46 -10.32
N LEU A 370 -3.87 -23.51 -10.19
CA LEU A 370 -4.51 -23.88 -8.93
C LEU A 370 -3.50 -24.21 -7.84
N ALA A 371 -2.44 -24.95 -8.18
CA ALA A 371 -1.37 -25.28 -7.22
C ALA A 371 -0.66 -24.01 -6.73
N VAL A 372 -0.24 -23.13 -7.65
CA VAL A 372 0.47 -21.88 -7.32
C VAL A 372 -0.42 -20.94 -6.52
N THR A 373 -1.68 -20.73 -6.92
CA THR A 373 -2.60 -19.84 -6.20
C THR A 373 -2.93 -20.36 -4.81
N SER A 374 -3.02 -21.67 -4.63
CA SER A 374 -3.21 -22.27 -3.30
C SER A 374 -2.02 -21.98 -2.38
N ILE A 375 -0.80 -22.17 -2.88
CA ILE A 375 0.44 -21.91 -2.13
C ILE A 375 0.53 -20.43 -1.78
N VAL A 376 0.32 -19.53 -2.74
CA VAL A 376 0.37 -18.08 -2.54
C VAL A 376 -0.67 -17.63 -1.52
N GLY A 377 -1.91 -18.10 -1.64
CA GLY A 377 -2.98 -17.76 -0.70
C GLY A 377 -2.72 -18.27 0.72
N TYR A 378 -2.23 -19.50 0.85
CA TYR A 378 -1.86 -20.08 2.15
C TYR A 378 -0.70 -19.30 2.80
N LEU A 379 0.38 -19.03 2.05
CA LEU A 379 1.51 -18.26 2.56
C LEU A 379 1.09 -16.83 2.91
N GLY A 380 0.26 -16.18 2.10
CA GLY A 380 -0.25 -14.83 2.36
C GLY A 380 -1.10 -14.76 3.62
N ALA A 381 -1.87 -15.81 3.92
CA ALA A 381 -2.64 -15.98 5.13
C ALA A 381 -1.76 -16.21 6.37
N VAL A 382 -0.78 -17.13 6.28
CA VAL A 382 0.16 -17.43 7.38
C VAL A 382 1.03 -16.22 7.74
N HIS A 383 1.47 -15.45 6.75
CA HIS A 383 2.30 -14.25 6.96
C HIS A 383 1.47 -12.99 7.26
N ASN A 384 0.15 -13.12 7.45
CA ASN A 384 -0.76 -12.02 7.77
C ASN A 384 -0.60 -10.80 6.84
N THR A 385 -0.46 -11.05 5.54
CA THR A 385 -0.38 -9.97 4.55
C THR A 385 -1.70 -9.22 4.49
N GLU A 386 -1.69 -7.90 4.28
CA GLU A 386 -2.92 -7.09 4.23
C GLU A 386 -3.97 -7.64 3.25
N GLY A 387 -3.55 -8.20 2.11
CA GLY A 387 -4.46 -8.83 1.15
C GLY A 387 -5.03 -10.18 1.59
N GLY A 388 -4.32 -10.91 2.45
CA GLY A 388 -4.74 -12.20 2.99
C GLY A 388 -5.52 -12.12 4.30
N ALA A 389 -5.35 -11.04 5.08
CA ALA A 389 -5.76 -10.97 6.48
C ALA A 389 -6.85 -9.93 6.84
N ASP A 390 -7.19 -9.01 5.94
CA ASP A 390 -8.15 -7.94 6.24
C ASP A 390 -9.58 -8.47 6.54
N PRO A 391 -10.18 -8.28 7.72
CA PRO A 391 -11.39 -8.98 8.16
C PRO A 391 -12.69 -8.31 7.65
N ARG A 392 -12.87 -8.15 6.33
CA ARG A 392 -13.96 -7.33 5.75
C ARG A 392 -15.36 -7.90 5.98
N ALA A 393 -15.55 -9.19 5.72
CA ALA A 393 -16.84 -9.85 5.93
C ALA A 393 -17.18 -9.94 7.42
N GLU A 394 -16.17 -10.21 8.26
CA GLU A 394 -16.32 -10.23 9.71
C GLU A 394 -16.62 -8.84 10.28
N LEU A 395 -16.02 -7.78 9.72
CA LEU A 395 -16.33 -6.39 10.05
C LEU A 395 -17.80 -6.06 9.74
N ALA A 396 -18.29 -6.45 8.56
CA ALA A 396 -19.69 -6.25 8.20
C ALA A 396 -20.64 -7.00 9.14
N ALA A 397 -20.34 -8.26 9.47
CA ALA A 397 -21.13 -9.03 10.42
C ALA A 397 -21.15 -8.36 11.81
N ALA A 398 -20.00 -7.87 12.29
CA ALA A 398 -19.90 -7.15 13.56
C ALA A 398 -20.69 -5.82 13.54
N ALA A 399 -20.56 -5.03 12.48
CA ALA A 399 -21.28 -3.77 12.31
C ALA A 399 -22.80 -3.97 12.35
N HIS A 400 -23.32 -4.95 11.59
CA HIS A 400 -24.74 -5.29 11.59
C HIS A 400 -25.22 -5.88 12.92
N ALA A 401 -24.36 -6.61 13.66
CA ALA A 401 -24.70 -7.10 14.98
C ALA A 401 -24.82 -5.97 16.00
N VAL A 402 -23.86 -5.03 16.00
CA VAL A 402 -23.87 -3.85 16.88
C VAL A 402 -25.10 -2.98 16.61
N TRP A 403 -25.43 -2.74 15.33
CA TRP A 403 -26.62 -1.98 14.94
C TRP A 403 -27.91 -2.65 15.45
N ARG A 404 -28.08 -3.94 15.18
CA ARG A 404 -29.26 -4.70 15.64
C ARG A 404 -29.41 -4.71 17.15
N GLN A 405 -28.30 -4.79 17.88
CA GLN A 405 -28.32 -4.80 19.34
C GLN A 405 -28.70 -3.45 19.93
N ARG A 406 -28.26 -2.33 19.32
CA ARG A 406 -28.43 -0.98 19.90
C ARG A 406 -29.66 -0.24 19.39
N ILE A 407 -29.96 -0.37 18.11
CA ILE A 407 -31.01 0.39 17.42
C ILE A 407 -32.17 -0.54 17.02
N GLY A 408 -31.85 -1.76 16.60
CA GLY A 408 -32.82 -2.70 16.03
C GLY A 408 -33.03 -2.51 14.53
N GLY A 409 -33.62 -3.51 13.87
CA GLY A 409 -33.81 -3.52 12.41
C GLY A 409 -32.53 -3.76 11.60
N GLU A 410 -32.63 -3.61 10.28
CA GLU A 410 -31.47 -3.67 9.38
C GLU A 410 -30.71 -2.32 9.37
N LEU A 411 -29.41 -2.36 9.10
CA LEU A 411 -28.56 -1.18 9.02
C LEU A 411 -28.82 -0.45 7.69
N PRO A 412 -29.42 0.76 7.69
CA PRO A 412 -29.82 1.39 6.43
C PRO A 412 -28.67 2.14 5.77
N ILE A 413 -27.85 2.85 6.55
CA ILE A 413 -26.77 3.70 6.06
C ILE A 413 -25.49 3.43 6.86
N VAL A 414 -24.37 3.32 6.16
CA VAL A 414 -23.03 3.24 6.75
C VAL A 414 -22.13 4.34 6.18
N GLY A 415 -21.37 5.00 7.06
CA GLY A 415 -20.33 5.96 6.70
C GLY A 415 -19.06 5.69 7.49
N GLY A 416 -18.01 6.47 7.27
CA GLY A 416 -16.75 6.33 8.00
C GLY A 416 -15.52 6.24 7.09
N SER A 417 -14.53 5.47 7.50
CA SER A 417 -13.36 5.17 6.68
C SER A 417 -13.84 4.44 5.41
N VAL A 418 -13.43 4.95 4.24
CA VAL A 418 -14.06 4.60 2.95
C VAL A 418 -14.09 3.10 2.70
N HIS A 419 -12.96 2.42 2.95
CA HIS A 419 -12.82 1.00 2.67
C HIS A 419 -13.67 0.14 3.62
N GLU A 420 -13.70 0.48 4.91
CA GLU A 420 -14.48 -0.19 5.94
C GLU A 420 -15.97 -0.04 5.66
N ALA A 421 -16.44 1.18 5.45
CA ALA A 421 -17.85 1.49 5.22
C ALA A 421 -18.36 0.83 3.92
N GLN A 422 -17.61 0.89 2.83
CA GLN A 422 -17.98 0.20 1.58
C GLN A 422 -17.96 -1.32 1.71
N SER A 423 -17.04 -1.86 2.51
CA SER A 423 -17.02 -3.30 2.81
C SER A 423 -18.26 -3.73 3.59
N ILE A 424 -18.67 -2.95 4.60
CA ILE A 424 -19.92 -3.18 5.34
C ILE A 424 -21.12 -3.10 4.40
N ALA A 425 -21.14 -2.12 3.49
CA ALA A 425 -22.20 -1.98 2.49
C ALA A 425 -22.32 -3.22 1.58
N PHE A 426 -21.19 -3.78 1.15
CA PHE A 426 -21.17 -4.97 0.30
C PHE A 426 -21.54 -6.26 1.04
N TYR A 427 -20.85 -6.59 2.14
CA TYR A 427 -21.04 -7.87 2.84
C TYR A 427 -22.28 -7.91 3.75
N GLY A 428 -22.97 -6.79 3.93
CA GLY A 428 -24.18 -6.67 4.73
C GLY A 428 -25.39 -7.40 4.14
N THR A 429 -26.35 -7.73 5.00
CA THR A 429 -27.68 -8.22 4.62
C THR A 429 -28.65 -7.04 4.76
N GLY A 430 -29.14 -6.46 3.64
CA GLY A 430 -30.16 -5.40 3.69
C GLY A 430 -30.00 -4.19 2.74
N TYR A 431 -29.16 -4.25 1.69
CA TYR A 431 -28.87 -3.09 0.81
C TYR A 431 -28.40 -1.85 1.58
N THR A 432 -27.50 -2.04 2.54
CA THR A 432 -26.89 -0.96 3.30
C THR A 432 -26.26 0.06 2.36
N ARG A 433 -26.69 1.32 2.43
CA ARG A 433 -26.24 2.39 1.54
C ARG A 433 -24.97 3.02 2.10
N TYR A 434 -23.99 3.27 1.22
CA TYR A 434 -22.75 3.96 1.60
C TYR A 434 -22.91 5.47 1.52
N TRP A 435 -22.45 6.17 2.55
CA TRP A 435 -22.42 7.63 2.62
C TRP A 435 -21.02 8.16 2.94
N ASP A 436 -20.51 9.01 2.06
CA ASP A 436 -19.26 9.74 2.28
C ASP A 436 -19.57 11.07 2.98
N PHE A 437 -19.65 11.00 4.31
CA PHE A 437 -19.99 12.16 5.14
C PHE A 437 -18.92 13.27 5.11
N ARG A 438 -17.67 12.96 4.72
CA ARG A 438 -16.59 13.96 4.57
C ARG A 438 -16.71 14.72 3.26
N HIS A 439 -17.15 14.04 2.19
CA HIS A 439 -17.39 14.67 0.89
C HIS A 439 -18.79 14.32 0.37
N PRO A 440 -19.86 14.91 0.89
CA PRO A 440 -21.23 14.55 0.51
C PRO A 440 -21.51 14.61 -1.00
N ARG A 441 -20.80 15.47 -1.75
CA ARG A 441 -20.88 15.55 -3.21
C ARG A 441 -20.46 14.26 -3.94
N SER A 442 -19.68 13.39 -3.31
CA SER A 442 -19.26 12.10 -3.88
C SER A 442 -20.36 11.05 -3.78
N THR A 443 -21.35 11.25 -2.89
CA THR A 443 -22.51 10.37 -2.66
C THR A 443 -23.84 11.16 -2.71
N PRO A 444 -24.17 11.81 -3.84
CA PRO A 444 -25.27 12.78 -3.93
C PRO A 444 -26.68 12.19 -3.77
N TRP A 445 -26.81 10.86 -3.69
CA TRP A 445 -28.07 10.14 -3.43
C TRP A 445 -28.44 10.07 -1.94
N LEU A 446 -27.58 10.56 -1.05
CA LEU A 446 -27.81 10.67 0.39
C LEU A 446 -27.47 12.08 0.86
N ASP A 447 -28.42 12.71 1.52
CA ASP A 447 -28.20 13.98 2.21
C ASP A 447 -28.29 13.84 3.73
N ALA A 448 -27.94 14.92 4.45
CA ALA A 448 -27.98 14.92 5.91
C ALA A 448 -29.39 14.67 6.47
N THR A 449 -30.44 15.04 5.73
CA THR A 449 -31.83 14.81 6.10
C THR A 449 -32.21 13.33 6.03
N ASP A 450 -31.73 12.61 5.01
CA ASP A 450 -31.88 11.16 4.89
C ASP A 450 -31.20 10.45 6.06
N VAL A 451 -29.99 10.86 6.39
CA VAL A 451 -29.22 10.32 7.52
C VAL A 451 -29.92 10.59 8.84
N ALA A 452 -30.44 11.81 9.05
CA ALA A 452 -31.19 12.16 10.25
C ALA A 452 -32.48 11.33 10.40
N ARG A 453 -33.14 10.99 9.28
CA ARG A 453 -34.38 10.22 9.27
C ARG A 453 -34.17 8.72 9.48
N GLN A 454 -33.16 8.13 8.86
CA GLN A 454 -32.94 6.68 8.83
C GLN A 454 -31.91 6.21 9.87
N GLY A 455 -31.05 7.12 10.34
CA GLY A 455 -29.88 6.80 11.14
C GLY A 455 -28.73 6.26 10.29
N ALA A 456 -27.50 6.37 10.79
CA ALA A 456 -26.32 5.82 10.16
C ALA A 456 -25.33 5.26 11.19
N LEU A 457 -24.59 4.22 10.80
CA LEU A 457 -23.45 3.73 11.56
C LEU A 457 -22.15 4.31 10.96
N LEU A 458 -21.37 5.00 11.78
CA LEU A 458 -20.06 5.53 11.39
C LEU A 458 -18.95 4.57 11.88
N VAL A 459 -18.17 4.02 10.95
CA VAL A 459 -17.10 3.06 11.24
C VAL A 459 -15.75 3.64 10.80
N CYS A 460 -14.89 3.94 11.77
CA CYS A 460 -13.57 4.49 11.52
C CYS A 460 -12.49 3.48 11.91
N ARG A 461 -11.45 3.36 11.10
CA ARG A 461 -10.23 2.66 11.50
C ARG A 461 -9.51 3.51 12.55
N ASP A 462 -8.91 2.89 13.56
CA ASP A 462 -8.20 3.61 14.63
C ASP A 462 -7.05 4.48 14.10
N SER A 463 -6.42 4.07 13.00
CA SER A 463 -5.40 4.87 12.31
C SER A 463 -5.95 6.07 11.53
N ASP A 464 -7.26 6.16 11.29
CA ASP A 464 -7.92 7.24 10.53
C ASP A 464 -8.51 8.27 11.51
N GLN A 465 -7.62 9.03 12.16
CA GLN A 465 -8.00 10.02 13.19
C GLN A 465 -8.93 11.11 12.63
N GLU A 466 -8.78 11.47 11.36
CA GLU A 466 -9.70 12.40 10.70
C GLU A 466 -11.12 11.87 10.67
N CYS A 467 -11.30 10.59 10.31
CA CYS A 467 -12.62 9.94 10.38
C CYS A 467 -13.17 9.99 11.80
N VAL A 468 -12.36 9.60 12.81
CA VAL A 468 -12.81 9.56 14.21
C VAL A 468 -13.27 10.92 14.70
N VAL A 469 -12.50 11.98 14.44
CA VAL A 469 -12.83 13.36 14.83
C VAL A 469 -14.09 13.84 14.11
N ALA A 470 -14.17 13.64 12.79
CA ALA A 470 -15.32 14.10 12.01
C ALA A 470 -16.60 13.32 12.37
N ALA A 471 -16.51 12.01 12.59
CA ALA A 471 -17.63 11.17 13.01
C ALA A 471 -18.13 11.55 14.40
N ARG A 472 -17.23 11.88 15.33
CA ARG A 472 -17.58 12.38 16.66
C ARG A 472 -18.26 13.75 16.60
N ALA A 473 -17.74 14.66 15.77
CA ALA A 473 -18.35 15.97 15.55
C ALA A 473 -19.76 15.87 14.96
N PHE A 474 -19.98 14.92 14.05
CA PHE A 474 -21.30 14.70 13.44
C PHE A 474 -22.29 13.99 14.38
N SER A 475 -21.88 12.90 15.01
CA SER A 475 -22.78 12.05 15.80
C SER A 475 -23.02 12.54 17.22
N GLY A 476 -22.08 13.29 17.81
CA GLY A 476 -22.11 13.68 19.23
C GLY A 476 -21.95 12.50 20.21
N VAL A 477 -21.63 11.30 19.72
CA VAL A 477 -21.55 10.06 20.51
C VAL A 477 -20.09 9.58 20.62
N PRO A 478 -19.64 9.11 21.80
CA PRO A 478 -18.30 8.52 21.92
C PRO A 478 -18.15 7.25 21.07
N PRO A 479 -16.98 7.03 20.44
CA PRO A 479 -16.73 5.84 19.64
C PRO A 479 -16.75 4.58 20.51
N VAL A 480 -17.26 3.48 19.93
CA VAL A 480 -17.26 2.16 20.56
C VAL A 480 -16.17 1.32 19.91
N PRO A 481 -15.14 0.86 20.65
CA PRO A 481 -14.09 0.03 20.08
C PRO A 481 -14.66 -1.33 19.65
N CYS A 482 -14.24 -1.81 18.47
CA CYS A 482 -14.60 -3.11 17.96
C CYS A 482 -13.37 -3.77 17.34
N GLN A 483 -13.04 -4.98 17.77
CA GLN A 483 -11.97 -5.79 17.17
C GLN A 483 -12.59 -6.95 16.41
N VAL A 484 -12.15 -7.12 15.16
CA VAL A 484 -12.54 -8.22 14.29
C VAL A 484 -11.31 -8.97 13.80
N ARG A 485 -11.45 -10.28 13.63
CA ARG A 485 -10.37 -11.16 13.16
C ARG A 485 -10.86 -12.02 12.02
N LYS A 486 -9.98 -12.21 11.06
CA LYS A 486 -10.30 -12.98 9.87
C LYS A 486 -10.23 -14.49 10.11
N ARG A 487 -11.16 -15.23 9.50
CA ARG A 487 -11.11 -16.69 9.39
C ARG A 487 -10.79 -17.08 7.95
N ALA A 488 -9.75 -17.89 7.75
CA ALA A 488 -9.42 -18.45 6.45
C ALA A 488 -8.69 -19.79 6.61
N TRP A 489 -8.75 -20.65 5.58
CA TRP A 489 -8.04 -21.95 5.57
C TRP A 489 -8.38 -22.88 6.75
N GLY A 490 -9.64 -22.87 7.21
CA GLY A 490 -10.10 -23.75 8.30
C GLY A 490 -9.71 -23.30 9.71
N GLY A 491 -9.08 -22.12 9.87
CA GLY A 491 -8.67 -21.57 11.16
C GLY A 491 -8.84 -20.06 11.26
N MET A 492 -8.64 -19.53 12.47
CA MET A 492 -8.50 -18.09 12.68
C MET A 492 -7.06 -17.71 12.30
N LEU A 493 -6.90 -16.68 11.47
CA LEU A 493 -5.56 -16.24 11.08
C LEU A 493 -4.80 -15.65 12.28
N PRO A 494 -3.48 -15.87 12.37
CA PRO A 494 -2.67 -15.29 13.43
C PRO A 494 -2.75 -13.76 13.38
N ALA A 495 -2.80 -13.11 14.54
CA ALA A 495 -2.75 -11.66 14.63
C ALA A 495 -1.44 -11.11 14.02
N PRO A 496 -1.42 -9.85 13.52
CA PRO A 496 -0.22 -9.26 12.94
C PRO A 496 1.01 -9.39 13.85
N ASN A 497 2.08 -9.95 13.28
CA ASN A 497 3.46 -10.11 13.75
C ASN A 497 3.71 -10.40 15.26
N PRO A 498 4.38 -11.51 15.63
CA PRO A 498 4.69 -11.84 17.03
C PRO A 498 5.62 -10.87 17.78
N MET A 499 6.21 -9.86 17.11
CA MET A 499 7.11 -8.90 17.77
C MET A 499 6.41 -7.87 18.68
N THR A 500 5.07 -7.71 18.60
CA THR A 500 4.31 -6.69 19.36
C THR A 500 3.28 -7.29 20.34
N GLN A 501 3.41 -8.56 20.74
CA GLN A 501 2.48 -9.22 21.67
C GLN A 501 2.67 -8.79 23.13
N VAL A 502 2.41 -7.52 23.44
CA VAL A 502 2.23 -7.02 24.81
C VAL A 502 0.74 -6.72 25.04
N LEU A 503 0.25 -6.88 26.27
CA LEU A 503 -1.05 -6.31 26.64
C LEU A 503 -0.94 -4.78 26.57
N ARG A 504 -1.97 -4.09 26.08
CA ARG A 504 -1.98 -2.62 25.99
C ARG A 504 -2.96 -2.03 26.98
N LEU A 505 -2.65 -0.86 27.52
CA LEU A 505 -3.55 -0.10 28.38
C LEU A 505 -4.90 0.15 27.70
N THR A 506 -4.87 0.52 26.42
CA THR A 506 -6.07 0.80 25.62
C THR A 506 -6.98 -0.42 25.46
N ASP A 507 -6.42 -1.62 25.29
CA ASP A 507 -7.18 -2.87 25.23
C ASP A 507 -7.85 -3.16 26.57
N LEU A 508 -7.14 -2.95 27.69
CA LEU A 508 -7.71 -3.13 29.03
C LEU A 508 -8.81 -2.13 29.35
N ILE A 509 -8.70 -0.89 28.84
CA ILE A 509 -9.74 0.13 28.94
C ILE A 509 -10.98 -0.28 28.14
N ALA A 510 -10.78 -0.74 26.90
CA ALA A 510 -11.86 -1.22 26.04
C ALA A 510 -12.61 -2.42 26.65
N ASP A 511 -11.88 -3.30 27.34
CA ASP A 511 -12.43 -4.43 28.11
C ASP A 511 -13.12 -4.01 29.44
N GLY A 512 -13.10 -2.72 29.80
CA GLY A 512 -13.67 -2.22 31.05
C GLY A 512 -12.92 -2.63 32.32
N LYS A 513 -11.66 -3.06 32.20
CA LYS A 513 -10.89 -3.66 33.31
C LYS A 513 -10.32 -2.64 34.30
N LEU A 514 -10.29 -1.34 33.99
CA LEU A 514 -9.64 -0.32 34.83
C LEU A 514 -10.55 0.29 35.91
N ARG A 515 -11.87 0.16 35.78
CA ARG A 515 -12.81 0.84 36.68
C ARG A 515 -12.63 0.37 38.12
N GLY A 516 -12.32 1.31 39.02
CA GLY A 516 -12.08 1.05 40.44
C GLY A 516 -10.77 0.31 40.75
N GLN A 517 -9.92 0.05 39.75
CA GLN A 517 -8.64 -0.63 39.95
C GLN A 517 -7.53 0.36 40.34
N ARG A 518 -6.55 -0.13 41.10
CA ARG A 518 -5.31 0.60 41.38
C ARG A 518 -4.34 0.43 40.21
N VAL A 519 -4.05 1.51 39.50
CA VAL A 519 -3.19 1.50 38.31
C VAL A 519 -1.87 2.18 38.64
N PHE A 520 -0.77 1.46 38.48
CA PHE A 520 0.59 1.98 38.65
C PHE A 520 1.23 2.23 37.28
N ILE A 521 1.57 3.47 36.98
CA ILE A 521 2.16 3.90 35.71
C ILE A 521 3.62 4.26 35.91
N ARG A 522 4.52 3.53 35.25
CA ARG A 522 5.92 3.92 35.10
C ARG A 522 6.06 4.85 33.89
N ALA A 523 6.21 6.15 34.13
CA ALA A 523 6.39 7.17 33.10
C ALA A 523 7.85 7.62 32.98
N ASP A 524 8.28 8.20 31.85
CA ASP A 524 9.56 8.91 31.74
C ASP A 524 9.34 10.41 31.95
N LEU A 525 9.58 10.89 33.17
CA LEU A 525 9.44 12.29 33.59
C LEU A 525 10.80 12.90 33.93
N ASN A 526 11.90 12.30 33.45
CA ASN A 526 13.24 12.82 33.66
C ASN A 526 13.47 14.04 32.76
N VAL A 527 13.09 15.21 33.24
CA VAL A 527 13.15 16.51 32.54
C VAL A 527 14.38 17.33 32.95
N PRO A 528 14.95 18.14 32.04
CA PRO A 528 16.02 19.07 32.39
C PRO A 528 15.48 20.18 33.31
N GLN A 529 16.33 20.60 34.25
CA GLN A 529 16.05 21.68 35.19
C GLN A 529 17.19 22.72 35.15
N ASP A 530 16.87 23.98 35.42
CA ASP A 530 17.88 25.03 35.66
C ASP A 530 18.47 24.93 37.08
N ASP A 531 19.48 25.76 37.38
CA ASP A 531 20.14 25.78 38.70
C ASP A 531 19.18 26.12 39.86
N ALA A 532 18.01 26.71 39.56
CA ALA A 532 16.96 27.02 40.52
C ALA A 532 15.92 25.89 40.67
N GLY A 533 16.06 24.79 39.95
CA GLY A 533 15.15 23.64 39.97
C GLY A 533 13.89 23.81 39.12
N ASN A 534 13.80 24.86 38.28
CA ASN A 534 12.69 25.05 37.37
C ASN A 534 12.85 24.15 36.14
N ILE A 535 11.75 23.59 35.66
CA ILE A 535 11.73 22.78 34.44
C ILE A 535 11.98 23.68 33.24
N THR A 536 13.05 23.40 32.48
CA THR A 536 13.39 24.17 31.27
C THR A 536 12.75 23.60 30.01
N GLU A 537 12.37 22.31 30.04
CA GLU A 537 11.72 21.60 28.94
C GLU A 537 10.79 20.50 29.50
N ASP A 538 9.50 20.53 29.18
CA ASP A 538 8.46 19.65 29.74
C ASP A 538 7.84 18.66 28.73
N THR A 539 8.47 18.43 27.57
CA THR A 539 7.96 17.50 26.52
C THR A 539 7.71 16.11 27.06
N ARG A 540 8.61 15.60 27.91
CA ARG A 540 8.45 14.28 28.55
C ARG A 540 7.22 14.20 29.44
N ILE A 541 6.91 15.27 30.18
CA ILE A 541 5.72 15.33 31.03
C ILE A 541 4.46 15.33 30.14
N ARG A 542 4.42 16.21 29.13
CA ARG A 542 3.30 16.24 28.17
C ARG A 542 3.09 14.90 27.47
N ALA A 543 4.17 14.21 27.09
CA ALA A 543 4.10 12.92 26.42
C ALA A 543 3.46 11.83 27.30
N SER A 544 3.65 11.85 28.62
CA SER A 544 3.08 10.86 29.55
C SER A 544 1.65 11.17 30.00
N VAL A 545 1.14 12.40 29.79
CA VAL A 545 -0.23 12.80 30.15
C VAL A 545 -1.32 11.89 29.55
N PRO A 546 -1.25 11.46 28.27
CA PRO A 546 -2.26 10.59 27.67
C PRO A 546 -2.50 9.29 28.45
N ALA A 547 -1.45 8.61 28.90
CA ALA A 547 -1.59 7.37 29.67
C ALA A 547 -2.31 7.59 30.99
N ILE A 548 -1.96 8.68 31.69
CA ILE A 548 -2.51 9.07 32.98
C ILE A 548 -3.99 9.44 32.82
N ARG A 549 -4.30 10.30 31.83
CA ARG A 549 -5.66 10.75 31.54
C ARG A 549 -6.56 9.58 31.12
N GLN A 550 -6.09 8.69 30.25
CA GLN A 550 -6.83 7.49 29.86
C GLN A 550 -7.18 6.59 31.04
N ALA A 551 -6.26 6.40 31.99
CA ALA A 551 -6.52 5.62 33.20
C ALA A 551 -7.53 6.32 34.13
N LEU A 552 -7.41 7.64 34.30
CA LEU A 552 -8.36 8.44 35.09
C LEU A 552 -9.77 8.43 34.49
N ASP A 553 -9.89 8.66 33.17
CA ASP A 553 -11.17 8.66 32.45
C ASP A 553 -11.86 7.29 32.50
N ALA A 554 -11.08 6.21 32.62
CA ALA A 554 -11.60 4.85 32.84
C ALA A 554 -12.02 4.56 34.30
N GLY A 555 -11.88 5.53 35.19
CA GLY A 555 -12.26 5.44 36.60
C GLY A 555 -11.27 4.67 37.47
N ALA A 556 -9.98 4.67 37.13
CA ALA A 556 -8.93 4.06 37.94
C ALA A 556 -8.46 4.97 39.08
N ALA A 557 -7.85 4.38 40.11
CA ALA A 557 -7.05 5.07 41.11
C ALA A 557 -5.58 5.07 40.65
N VAL A 558 -5.04 6.23 40.25
CA VAL A 558 -3.80 6.29 39.48
C VAL A 558 -2.59 6.69 40.33
N MET A 559 -1.55 5.86 40.29
CA MET A 559 -0.24 6.16 40.87
C MET A 559 0.78 6.25 39.73
N VAL A 560 1.47 7.38 39.64
CA VAL A 560 2.53 7.57 38.64
C VAL A 560 3.87 7.56 39.36
N THR A 561 4.91 6.93 38.81
CA THR A 561 6.28 7.16 39.28
C THR A 561 7.20 7.43 38.10
N SER A 562 8.34 8.04 38.40
CA SER A 562 9.43 8.16 37.45
C SER A 562 10.77 8.20 38.15
N HIS A 563 11.81 8.24 37.32
CA HIS A 563 13.15 8.60 37.75
C HIS A 563 13.41 10.07 37.41
N LEU A 564 14.23 10.73 38.23
CA LEU A 564 14.82 12.03 37.91
C LEU A 564 16.30 11.96 38.26
N GLY A 565 17.16 12.36 37.32
CA GLY A 565 18.61 12.38 37.54
C GLY A 565 19.21 11.01 37.90
N ARG A 566 20.25 11.05 38.72
CA ARG A 566 21.05 9.87 39.11
C ARG A 566 21.34 9.86 40.62
N PRO A 567 20.32 9.87 41.50
CA PRO A 567 20.53 9.84 42.94
C PRO A 567 21.23 8.55 43.39
N THR A 568 21.81 8.63 44.58
CA THR A 568 22.29 7.48 45.34
C THR A 568 21.08 6.83 46.02
N GLU A 569 20.93 5.51 45.85
CA GLU A 569 19.80 4.79 46.45
C GLU A 569 19.78 4.95 47.98
N GLY A 570 18.62 5.27 48.54
CA GLY A 570 18.42 5.58 49.95
C GLY A 570 18.77 7.02 50.35
N GLN A 571 19.23 7.85 49.42
CA GLN A 571 19.58 9.27 49.65
C GLN A 571 19.03 10.13 48.51
N LEU A 572 17.81 10.66 48.68
CA LEU A 572 17.23 11.65 47.78
C LEU A 572 17.54 13.06 48.29
N ASN A 573 18.22 13.85 47.46
CA ASN A 573 18.41 15.28 47.74
C ASN A 573 17.24 16.08 47.16
N PRO A 574 17.04 17.35 47.59
CA PRO A 574 15.97 18.19 47.05
C PRO A 574 15.97 18.31 45.51
N GLN A 575 17.15 18.35 44.89
CA GLN A 575 17.33 18.39 43.43
C GLN A 575 16.92 17.10 42.71
N ASP A 576 16.83 15.97 43.43
CA ASP A 576 16.44 14.67 42.87
C ASP A 576 14.91 14.43 43.01
N SER A 577 14.18 15.35 43.66
CA SER A 577 12.76 15.22 43.94
C SER A 577 11.89 15.49 42.71
N LEU A 578 10.80 14.74 42.59
CA LEU A 578 9.77 14.96 41.58
C LEU A 578 8.77 16.07 41.93
N ALA A 579 8.99 16.85 43.00
CA ALA A 579 8.07 17.93 43.39
C ALA A 579 7.79 18.97 42.27
N PRO A 580 8.79 19.47 41.52
CA PRO A 580 8.52 20.39 40.40
C PRO A 580 7.70 19.71 39.29
N VAL A 581 7.91 18.41 39.08
CA VAL A 581 7.19 17.60 38.09
C VAL A 581 5.73 17.37 38.51
N ALA A 582 5.48 17.11 39.80
CA ALA A 582 4.12 16.97 40.35
C ALA A 582 3.28 18.22 40.08
N LYS A 583 3.84 19.40 40.38
CA LYS A 583 3.20 20.68 40.12
C LYS A 583 2.85 20.84 38.64
N ARG A 584 3.81 20.61 37.75
CA ARG A 584 3.61 20.76 36.30
C ARG A 584 2.60 19.75 35.75
N LEU A 585 2.61 18.52 36.27
CA LEU A 585 1.65 17.49 35.89
C LEU A 585 0.23 17.87 36.31
N GLY A 586 0.05 18.46 37.49
CA GLY A 586 -1.24 18.98 37.94
C GLY A 586 -1.78 20.11 37.06
N GLU A 587 -0.92 21.03 36.64
CA GLU A 587 -1.27 22.07 35.66
C GLU A 587 -1.78 21.50 34.33
N LEU A 588 -1.14 20.44 33.83
CA LEU A 588 -1.49 19.80 32.55
C LEU A 588 -2.76 18.92 32.62
N LEU A 589 -3.01 18.32 33.80
CA LEU A 589 -4.19 17.50 34.04
C LEU A 589 -5.42 18.32 34.44
N GLY A 590 -5.22 19.53 34.97
CA GLY A 590 -6.31 20.35 35.52
C GLY A 590 -6.81 19.83 36.88
N SER A 591 -5.98 19.10 37.60
CA SER A 591 -6.28 18.51 38.92
C SER A 591 -5.08 18.64 39.85
N ASP A 592 -5.30 18.59 41.16
CA ASP A 592 -4.19 18.48 42.11
C ASP A 592 -3.49 17.12 41.95
N VAL A 593 -2.17 17.10 42.04
CA VAL A 593 -1.35 15.90 41.91
C VAL A 593 -0.35 15.88 43.08
N PRO A 594 -0.74 15.33 44.24
CA PRO A 594 0.14 15.32 45.40
C PRO A 594 1.34 14.39 45.17
N LEU A 595 2.50 14.83 45.68
CA LEU A 595 3.72 14.03 45.71
C LEU A 595 3.74 13.17 46.99
N VAL A 596 3.91 11.85 46.83
CA VAL A 596 3.94 10.88 47.94
C VAL A 596 5.34 10.33 48.13
N ALA A 597 5.97 10.67 49.26
CA ALA A 597 7.27 10.15 49.67
C ALA A 597 7.14 8.85 50.49
N GLY A 598 8.19 8.02 50.50
CA GLY A 598 8.22 6.77 51.29
C GLY A 598 7.17 5.73 50.88
N TRP A 599 6.67 5.83 49.64
CA TRP A 599 5.50 5.11 49.12
C TRP A 599 5.64 3.58 49.10
N VAL A 600 6.87 3.05 49.08
CA VAL A 600 7.13 1.61 49.13
C VAL A 600 6.89 1.02 50.52
N ASP A 601 7.33 1.71 51.57
CA ASP A 601 7.30 1.19 52.94
C ASP A 601 6.04 1.64 53.71
N ASN A 602 5.52 2.83 53.41
CA ASN A 602 4.32 3.36 54.07
C ASN A 602 3.01 2.94 53.37
N GLY A 603 3.10 2.43 52.14
CA GLY A 603 1.95 2.20 51.28
C GLY A 603 1.33 3.49 50.73
N VAL A 604 0.38 3.34 49.80
CA VAL A 604 -0.31 4.46 49.16
C VAL A 604 -1.79 4.10 49.01
N THR A 605 -2.68 5.03 49.38
CA THR A 605 -4.12 4.92 49.13
C THR A 605 -4.54 6.05 48.20
N VAL A 606 -5.21 5.72 47.11
CA VAL A 606 -5.71 6.65 46.10
C VAL A 606 -7.17 6.30 45.83
N ALA A 607 -8.07 7.28 45.81
CA ALA A 607 -9.46 7.03 45.46
C ALA A 607 -9.61 6.88 43.93
N PRO A 608 -10.57 6.08 43.44
CA PRO A 608 -10.87 6.03 42.01
C PRO A 608 -11.22 7.42 41.45
N GLY A 609 -10.57 7.81 40.36
CA GLY A 609 -10.68 9.15 39.78
C GLY A 609 -9.61 10.15 40.23
N ASP A 610 -8.79 9.79 41.23
CA ASP A 610 -7.67 10.60 41.69
C ASP A 610 -6.33 10.09 41.15
N VAL A 611 -5.35 10.99 41.10
CA VAL A 611 -3.97 10.73 40.69
C VAL A 611 -2.99 11.21 41.76
N VAL A 612 -1.95 10.42 42.01
CA VAL A 612 -0.80 10.84 42.84
C VAL A 612 0.51 10.60 42.08
N LEU A 613 1.51 11.46 42.34
CA LEU A 613 2.89 11.22 41.89
C LEU A 613 3.69 10.62 43.04
N LEU A 614 4.22 9.43 42.83
CA LEU A 614 5.13 8.76 43.75
C LEU A 614 6.54 9.33 43.56
N GLU A 615 7.22 9.62 44.68
CA GLU A 615 8.57 10.16 44.66
C GLU A 615 9.57 9.27 43.89
N ASN A 616 10.64 9.89 43.40
CA ASN A 616 11.66 9.33 42.51
C ASN A 616 12.03 7.87 42.83
N CYS A 617 11.73 6.97 41.89
CA CYS A 617 11.90 5.53 42.10
C CYS A 617 13.37 5.12 42.35
N ARG A 618 14.34 5.90 41.84
CA ARG A 618 15.79 5.67 42.08
C ARG A 618 16.25 6.01 43.48
N GLY A 619 15.38 6.61 44.31
CA GLY A 619 15.61 6.75 45.74
C GLY A 619 15.45 5.42 46.50
N ASN A 620 14.76 4.44 45.94
CA ASN A 620 14.52 3.16 46.62
C ASN A 620 15.74 2.23 46.53
N LYS A 621 16.14 1.66 47.68
CA LYS A 621 17.23 0.66 47.72
C LYS A 621 16.81 -0.60 46.97
N GLY A 622 17.59 -0.99 45.97
CA GLY A 622 17.33 -2.16 45.13
C GLY A 622 16.74 -1.85 43.75
N GLU A 623 16.48 -0.57 43.42
CA GLU A 623 15.90 -0.16 42.13
C GLU A 623 16.81 -0.57 40.96
N LYS A 624 18.07 -0.11 40.94
CA LYS A 624 19.02 -0.36 39.84
C LYS A 624 19.46 -1.83 39.75
N LYS A 625 19.39 -2.55 40.89
CA LYS A 625 19.71 -3.99 40.96
C LYS A 625 18.52 -4.88 40.59
N ASN A 626 17.35 -4.29 40.30
CA ASN A 626 16.12 -5.02 40.04
C ASN A 626 15.81 -6.06 41.14
N SER A 627 15.86 -5.63 42.41
CA SER A 627 15.58 -6.52 43.53
C SER A 627 14.14 -7.05 43.46
N ASP A 628 13.99 -8.37 43.56
CA ASP A 628 12.67 -9.03 43.57
C ASP A 628 11.86 -8.63 44.83
N GLU A 629 12.52 -8.39 45.96
CA GLU A 629 11.86 -7.94 47.21
C GLU A 629 11.21 -6.57 47.02
N LEU A 630 11.93 -5.63 46.40
CA LEU A 630 11.41 -4.31 46.08
C LEU A 630 10.30 -4.40 45.04
N ALA A 631 10.48 -5.20 43.99
CA ALA A 631 9.50 -5.41 42.93
C ALA A 631 8.17 -5.98 43.45
N GLN A 632 8.22 -6.94 44.39
CA GLN A 632 7.03 -7.51 45.03
C GLN A 632 6.29 -6.48 45.88
N LYS A 633 7.02 -5.66 46.66
CA LYS A 633 6.43 -4.54 47.41
C LYS A 633 5.72 -3.56 46.47
N MET A 634 6.35 -3.16 45.36
CA MET A 634 5.74 -2.27 44.37
C MET A 634 4.51 -2.91 43.72
N ALA A 635 4.58 -4.19 43.35
CA ALA A 635 3.47 -4.90 42.72
C ALA A 635 2.24 -4.99 43.64
N ALA A 636 2.43 -5.13 44.95
CA ALA A 636 1.34 -5.16 45.93
C ALA A 636 0.51 -3.86 45.99
N LEU A 637 1.09 -2.73 45.57
CA LEU A 637 0.42 -1.43 45.55
C LEU A 637 -0.65 -1.34 44.46
N CYS A 638 -0.58 -2.18 43.43
CA CYS A 638 -1.43 -2.06 42.24
C CYS A 638 -2.13 -3.36 41.86
N ASP A 639 -3.19 -3.22 41.07
CA ASP A 639 -3.84 -4.34 40.39
C ASP A 639 -3.38 -4.41 38.92
N ILE A 640 -3.04 -3.26 38.33
CA ILE A 640 -2.54 -3.15 36.96
C ILE A 640 -1.26 -2.32 36.97
N TYR A 641 -0.18 -2.90 36.43
CA TYR A 641 1.06 -2.20 36.10
C TYR A 641 1.07 -1.79 34.63
N VAL A 642 1.39 -0.52 34.38
CA VAL A 642 1.52 0.08 33.06
C VAL A 642 2.94 0.59 32.90
N ASN A 643 3.70 0.03 31.96
CA ASN A 643 4.99 0.60 31.59
C ASN A 643 4.80 1.54 30.40
N ASP A 644 5.02 2.83 30.59
CA ASP A 644 4.92 3.87 29.57
C ASP A 644 6.26 4.60 29.35
N ALA A 645 7.37 4.00 29.77
CA ALA A 645 8.69 4.62 29.80
C ALA A 645 9.70 3.91 28.88
N PHE A 646 9.50 3.98 27.56
CA PHE A 646 10.37 3.32 26.57
C PHE A 646 11.86 3.67 26.73
N GLY A 647 12.19 4.93 27.03
CA GLY A 647 13.58 5.36 27.24
C GLY A 647 14.33 4.60 28.34
N THR A 648 13.61 3.96 29.26
CA THR A 648 14.17 3.12 30.33
C THR A 648 14.02 1.62 30.08
N ALA A 649 13.40 1.21 28.98
CA ALA A 649 13.04 -0.19 28.73
C ALA A 649 14.25 -1.11 28.46
N HIS A 650 15.39 -0.55 28.08
CA HIS A 650 16.66 -1.26 27.89
C HIS A 650 17.32 -1.70 29.20
N ARG A 651 16.80 -1.27 30.35
CA ARG A 651 17.35 -1.62 31.67
C ARG A 651 16.35 -2.44 32.46
N ALA A 652 16.84 -3.54 33.03
CA ALA A 652 16.13 -4.24 34.08
C ALA A 652 16.31 -3.46 35.40
N GLU A 653 15.32 -2.66 35.76
CA GLU A 653 15.20 -1.98 37.06
C GLU A 653 13.91 -2.44 37.76
N ALA A 654 13.82 -2.32 39.09
CA ALA A 654 12.67 -2.85 39.83
C ALA A 654 11.35 -2.20 39.38
N SER A 655 11.37 -0.89 39.08
CA SER A 655 10.18 -0.16 38.60
C SER A 655 9.87 -0.31 37.11
N THR A 656 10.77 -0.90 36.30
CA THR A 656 10.57 -1.08 34.84
C THR A 656 10.30 -2.54 34.48
N HIS A 657 11.03 -3.47 35.07
CA HIS A 657 11.06 -4.89 34.76
C HIS A 657 10.60 -5.76 35.94
N GLY A 658 11.12 -5.51 37.15
CA GLY A 658 10.83 -6.34 38.32
C GLY A 658 9.35 -6.38 38.67
N ILE A 659 8.72 -5.20 38.83
CA ILE A 659 7.30 -5.06 39.15
C ILE A 659 6.39 -5.80 38.15
N ALA A 660 6.76 -5.81 36.86
CA ALA A 660 6.00 -6.46 35.80
C ALA A 660 5.91 -7.99 35.99
N LYS A 661 6.91 -8.61 36.63
CA LYS A 661 6.89 -10.05 36.93
C LYS A 661 5.79 -10.41 37.93
N TYR A 662 5.53 -9.53 38.90
CA TYR A 662 4.71 -9.83 40.07
C TYR A 662 3.34 -9.16 40.05
N ALA A 663 3.17 -8.08 39.27
CA ALA A 663 1.87 -7.44 39.10
C ALA A 663 0.84 -8.43 38.51
N LYS A 664 -0.42 -8.35 38.99
CA LYS A 664 -1.51 -9.21 38.52
C LYS A 664 -1.69 -9.08 37.01
N ILE A 665 -1.73 -7.85 36.52
CA ILE A 665 -1.74 -7.51 35.10
C ILE A 665 -0.58 -6.55 34.81
N ALA A 666 0.19 -6.81 33.76
CA ALA A 666 1.27 -5.96 33.29
C ALA A 666 1.04 -5.64 31.81
N CYS A 667 1.05 -4.36 31.44
CA CYS A 667 0.77 -3.89 30.09
C CYS A 667 1.67 -2.72 29.68
N ALA A 668 1.71 -2.45 28.38
CA ALA A 668 2.33 -1.28 27.79
C ALA A 668 1.34 -0.10 27.79
N GLY A 669 1.83 1.07 28.21
CA GLY A 669 1.13 2.34 28.02
C GLY A 669 1.20 2.82 26.56
N PRO A 670 0.45 3.88 26.21
CA PRO A 670 0.36 4.39 24.86
C PRO A 670 1.71 4.81 24.25
N LEU A 671 2.62 5.43 24.99
CA LEU A 671 3.95 5.80 24.46
C LEU A 671 4.80 4.58 24.16
N LEU A 672 4.85 3.63 25.11
CA LEU A 672 5.61 2.39 24.91
C LEU A 672 5.05 1.58 23.75
N ALA A 673 3.72 1.48 23.64
CA ALA A 673 3.06 0.77 22.55
C ALA A 673 3.34 1.42 21.19
N ALA A 674 3.25 2.75 21.10
CA ALA A 674 3.53 3.49 19.86
C ALA A 674 4.99 3.30 19.40
N GLU A 675 5.95 3.30 20.33
CA GLU A 675 7.36 2.98 20.01
C GLU A 675 7.52 1.58 19.42
N LEU A 676 6.93 0.57 20.07
CA LEU A 676 7.02 -0.82 19.61
C LEU A 676 6.36 -1.00 18.23
N ASP A 677 5.26 -0.31 17.97
CA ASP A 677 4.58 -0.33 16.67
C ASP A 677 5.44 0.32 15.58
N ALA A 678 5.99 1.51 15.84
CA ALA A 678 6.84 2.23 14.90
C ALA A 678 8.11 1.44 14.57
N LEU A 679 8.77 0.88 15.59
CA LEU A 679 9.95 0.03 15.42
C LEU A 679 9.62 -1.29 14.71
N GLY A 680 8.48 -1.91 15.03
CA GLY A 680 7.99 -3.11 14.38
C GLY A 680 7.68 -2.89 12.89
N GLN A 681 7.10 -1.75 12.55
CA GLN A 681 6.85 -1.34 11.16
C GLN A 681 8.16 -1.07 10.41
N ALA A 682 9.13 -0.42 11.06
CA ALA A 682 10.40 -0.05 10.44
C ALA A 682 11.37 -1.22 10.22
N LEU A 683 11.39 -2.21 11.11
CA LEU A 683 12.40 -3.28 11.09
C LEU A 683 11.82 -4.69 10.93
N GLY A 684 10.54 -4.90 11.23
CA GLY A 684 9.91 -6.23 11.18
C GLY A 684 9.46 -6.64 9.80
N ASN A 685 8.62 -5.82 9.17
CA ASN A 685 8.18 -6.04 7.79
C ASN A 685 8.10 -4.71 7.02
N PRO A 686 9.25 -4.04 6.81
CA PRO A 686 9.29 -2.73 6.19
C PRO A 686 8.88 -2.77 4.73
N LYS A 687 8.26 -1.68 4.26
CA LYS A 687 8.03 -1.47 2.84
C LYS A 687 9.38 -1.16 2.18
N ARG A 688 9.83 -2.03 1.29
CA ARG A 688 11.10 -1.85 0.60
C ARG A 688 10.97 -0.84 -0.56
N PRO A 689 12.02 -0.06 -0.88
CA PRO A 689 13.36 -0.08 -0.28
C PRO A 689 13.41 0.43 1.17
N LEU A 690 14.02 -0.34 2.07
CA LEU A 690 14.33 0.07 3.44
C LEU A 690 15.71 0.76 3.43
N VAL A 691 15.74 2.03 3.80
CA VAL A 691 16.97 2.82 3.89
C VAL A 691 17.24 3.15 5.36
N ALA A 692 18.46 2.88 5.83
CA ALA A 692 18.91 3.35 7.14
C ALA A 692 20.02 4.38 7.00
N ILE A 693 19.93 5.48 7.74
CA ILE A 693 20.96 6.50 7.88
C ILE A 693 21.57 6.35 9.27
N VAL A 694 22.83 5.94 9.34
CA VAL A 694 23.57 5.78 10.60
C VAL A 694 24.82 6.66 10.54
N ALA A 695 24.77 7.78 11.22
CA ALA A 695 25.82 8.78 11.16
C ALA A 695 26.26 9.23 12.56
N GLY A 696 27.48 9.75 12.67
CA GLY A 696 28.05 10.16 13.95
C GLY A 696 29.57 10.29 13.91
N SER A 697 30.17 10.57 15.07
CA SER A 697 31.60 10.85 15.18
C SER A 697 32.50 9.62 15.20
N LYS A 698 31.99 8.46 15.63
CA LYS A 698 32.79 7.23 15.85
C LYS A 698 32.07 5.96 15.40
N VAL A 699 32.76 5.12 14.63
CA VAL A 699 32.34 3.76 14.26
C VAL A 699 32.25 2.87 15.50
N SER A 700 33.21 2.95 16.41
CA SER A 700 33.26 2.12 17.64
C SER A 700 31.96 2.15 18.43
N THR A 701 31.32 3.31 18.52
CA THR A 701 30.07 3.52 19.27
C THR A 701 28.82 3.00 18.55
N LYS A 702 28.89 2.73 17.24
CA LYS A 702 27.74 2.30 16.42
C LYS A 702 28.02 1.02 15.62
N LEU A 703 29.13 0.34 15.87
CA LEU A 703 29.56 -0.82 15.08
C LEU A 703 28.52 -1.95 15.10
N THR A 704 27.96 -2.22 16.27
CA THR A 704 26.85 -3.17 16.50
C THR A 704 25.61 -2.80 15.68
N ILE A 705 25.21 -1.53 15.70
CA ILE A 705 24.09 -1.01 14.91
C ILE A 705 24.36 -1.18 13.42
N LEU A 706 25.55 -0.79 12.96
CA LEU A 706 25.95 -0.88 11.56
C LEU A 706 25.92 -2.33 11.08
N LYS A 707 26.46 -3.29 11.85
CA LYS A 707 26.39 -4.72 11.55
C LYS A 707 24.94 -5.23 11.47
N SER A 708 24.12 -4.93 12.49
CA SER A 708 22.72 -5.37 12.56
C SER A 708 21.86 -4.82 11.43
N LEU A 709 22.03 -3.54 11.08
CA LEU A 709 21.27 -2.90 10.01
C LEU A 709 21.77 -3.32 8.62
N ALA A 710 23.08 -3.52 8.43
CA ALA A 710 23.65 -4.00 7.17
C ALA A 710 23.10 -5.36 6.73
N GLU A 711 22.57 -6.18 7.65
CA GLU A 711 21.89 -7.44 7.33
C GLU A 711 20.43 -7.26 6.87
N LYS A 712 19.79 -6.13 7.19
CA LYS A 712 18.33 -5.94 7.04
C LYS A 712 17.95 -4.96 5.93
N VAL A 713 18.72 -3.89 5.76
CA VAL A 713 18.36 -2.74 4.92
C VAL A 713 18.65 -2.99 3.43
N ASP A 714 18.01 -2.27 2.52
CA ASP A 714 18.41 -2.26 1.10
C ASP A 714 19.54 -1.25 0.87
N GLN A 715 19.60 -0.19 1.69
CA GLN A 715 20.66 0.81 1.65
C GLN A 715 21.05 1.25 3.06
N LEU A 716 22.36 1.31 3.33
CA LEU A 716 22.93 1.82 4.58
C LEU A 716 23.75 3.08 4.28
N ILE A 717 23.18 4.24 4.56
CA ILE A 717 23.83 5.54 4.43
C ILE A 717 24.63 5.80 5.70
N VAL A 718 25.93 6.06 5.55
CA VAL A 718 26.81 6.46 6.65
C VAL A 718 27.16 7.95 6.55
N GLY A 719 27.38 8.62 7.68
CA GLY A 719 27.69 10.05 7.72
C GLY A 719 28.62 10.45 8.87
N GLY A 720 29.22 11.65 8.79
CA GLY A 720 30.17 12.16 9.78
C GLY A 720 31.49 11.36 9.83
N GLY A 721 32.08 11.23 11.02
CA GLY A 721 33.31 10.46 11.24
C GLY A 721 33.17 8.97 10.90
N ILE A 722 31.95 8.43 10.97
CA ILE A 722 31.65 7.07 10.47
C ILE A 722 31.90 7.00 8.96
N ALA A 723 31.37 7.96 8.18
CA ALA A 723 31.60 8.00 6.74
C ALA A 723 33.09 8.15 6.39
N ASN A 724 33.83 9.01 7.10
CA ASN A 724 35.26 9.17 6.89
C ASN A 724 36.03 7.85 7.10
N THR A 725 35.63 7.04 8.08
CA THR A 725 36.23 5.71 8.31
C THR A 725 35.90 4.73 7.18
N PHE A 726 34.68 4.79 6.63
CA PHE A 726 34.28 3.97 5.47
C PHE A 726 34.99 4.43 4.17
N MET A 727 35.22 5.73 4.01
CA MET A 727 36.02 6.28 2.90
C MET A 727 37.48 5.81 3.00
N LEU A 728 38.07 5.85 4.19
CA LEU A 728 39.40 5.30 4.44
C LEU A 728 39.46 3.80 4.11
N ALA A 729 38.44 3.02 4.51
CA ALA A 729 38.33 1.60 4.19
C ALA A 729 38.21 1.32 2.67
N ALA A 730 37.62 2.25 1.92
CA ALA A 730 37.54 2.23 0.46
C ALA A 730 38.83 2.72 -0.25
N GLY A 731 39.86 3.13 0.50
CA GLY A 731 41.13 3.60 -0.03
C GLY A 731 41.11 5.06 -0.52
N LEU A 732 40.17 5.87 -0.06
CA LEU A 732 40.02 7.27 -0.44
C LEU A 732 40.80 8.19 0.52
N PRO A 733 41.36 9.33 0.04
CA PRO A 733 42.07 10.26 0.91
C PRO A 733 41.09 11.03 1.81
N ILE A 734 41.43 11.11 3.10
CA ILE A 734 40.61 11.80 4.13
C ILE A 734 41.34 12.92 4.86
N GLY A 735 42.61 13.22 4.53
CA GLY A 735 43.38 14.27 5.20
C GLY A 735 43.46 14.09 6.73
N LYS A 736 43.12 15.16 7.48
CA LYS A 736 43.01 15.21 8.94
C LYS A 736 41.61 14.93 9.47
N SER A 737 40.70 14.41 8.65
CA SER A 737 39.32 14.16 9.06
C SER A 737 39.22 13.17 10.21
N LEU A 738 38.20 13.35 11.07
CA LEU A 738 37.93 12.41 12.16
C LEU A 738 37.58 11.03 11.60
N ALA A 739 38.39 10.01 11.91
CA ALA A 739 38.19 8.62 11.53
C ALA A 739 38.87 7.66 12.53
N GLU A 740 38.39 6.40 12.59
CA GLU A 740 38.98 5.33 13.42
C GLU A 740 39.69 4.32 12.51
N ALA A 741 40.98 4.55 12.24
CA ALA A 741 41.75 3.78 11.27
C ALA A 741 41.86 2.28 11.62
N ASP A 742 41.86 1.95 12.91
CA ASP A 742 41.83 0.58 13.44
C ASP A 742 40.53 -0.16 13.11
N LEU A 743 39.43 0.55 12.87
CA LEU A 743 38.13 -0.01 12.48
C LEU A 743 37.87 0.04 10.97
N ALA A 744 38.82 0.49 10.15
CA ALA A 744 38.67 0.48 8.69
C ALA A 744 38.44 -0.93 8.12
N GLY A 745 39.07 -1.96 8.72
CA GLY A 745 38.83 -3.36 8.34
C GLY A 745 37.38 -3.82 8.59
N GLU A 746 36.80 -3.39 9.71
CA GLU A 746 35.40 -3.68 10.05
C GLU A 746 34.42 -2.91 9.14
N ALA A 747 34.72 -1.65 8.84
CA ALA A 747 33.94 -0.86 7.87
C ALA A 747 33.93 -1.52 6.48
N LYS A 748 35.08 -2.03 6.02
CA LYS A 748 35.17 -2.79 4.77
C LYS A 748 34.33 -4.06 4.80
N ALA A 749 34.39 -4.83 5.88
CA ALA A 749 33.58 -6.04 6.04
C ALA A 749 32.07 -5.75 5.94
N ILE A 750 31.62 -4.61 6.48
CA ILE A 750 30.21 -4.16 6.39
C ILE A 750 29.82 -3.83 4.94
N ILE A 751 30.68 -3.12 4.20
CA ILE A 751 30.45 -2.80 2.78
C ILE A 751 30.33 -4.10 1.96
N ASP A 752 31.27 -5.04 2.16
CA ASP A 752 31.31 -6.30 1.43
C ASP A 752 30.08 -7.17 1.74
N ALA A 753 29.67 -7.25 3.02
CA ALA A 753 28.49 -7.98 3.45
C ALA A 753 27.19 -7.43 2.85
N ALA A 754 27.04 -6.10 2.80
CA ALA A 754 25.89 -5.46 2.18
C ALA A 754 25.83 -5.74 0.66
N ASN A 755 26.96 -5.57 -0.03
CA ASN A 755 27.06 -5.80 -1.48
C ASN A 755 26.77 -7.27 -1.85
N ALA A 756 27.23 -8.24 -1.05
CA ALA A 756 26.98 -9.66 -1.28
C ALA A 756 25.47 -10.01 -1.26
N ARG A 757 24.66 -9.24 -0.52
CA ARG A 757 23.20 -9.39 -0.46
C ARG A 757 22.46 -8.59 -1.54
N GLY A 758 23.17 -7.80 -2.34
CA GLY A 758 22.59 -6.84 -3.27
C GLY A 758 22.05 -5.56 -2.61
N ALA A 759 22.42 -5.31 -1.35
CA ALA A 759 22.23 -4.02 -0.69
C ALA A 759 23.39 -3.07 -1.04
N SER A 760 23.25 -1.78 -0.74
CA SER A 760 24.30 -0.79 -1.03
C SER A 760 24.69 0.04 0.19
N VAL A 761 25.99 0.36 0.27
CA VAL A 761 26.54 1.34 1.23
C VAL A 761 27.13 2.48 0.40
N PRO A 762 26.36 3.54 0.08
CA PRO A 762 26.86 4.63 -0.76
C PRO A 762 27.98 5.40 -0.05
N ILE A 763 29.17 5.38 -0.66
CA ILE A 763 30.34 6.15 -0.21
C ILE A 763 30.30 7.55 -0.87
N PRO A 764 30.56 8.64 -0.12
CA PRO A 764 30.59 9.99 -0.69
C PRO A 764 31.53 10.13 -1.89
N THR A 765 31.09 10.86 -2.92
CA THR A 765 31.87 11.16 -4.14
C THR A 765 32.46 12.57 -4.13
N ASP A 766 31.84 13.47 -3.36
CA ASP A 766 32.29 14.82 -3.07
C ASP A 766 32.02 15.16 -1.60
N VAL A 767 32.82 16.09 -1.06
CA VAL A 767 32.84 16.46 0.37
C VAL A 767 33.00 17.96 0.54
N VAL A 768 32.61 18.47 1.69
CA VAL A 768 32.90 19.84 2.13
C VAL A 768 33.98 19.79 3.20
N THR A 769 35.10 20.47 2.92
CA THR A 769 36.28 20.48 3.78
C THR A 769 36.58 21.86 4.36
N ALA A 770 37.36 21.89 5.44
CA ALA A 770 37.95 23.08 6.02
C ALA A 770 39.35 22.78 6.59
N LYS A 771 40.14 23.84 6.82
CA LYS A 771 41.47 23.74 7.45
C LYS A 771 41.43 23.81 8.99
N GLU A 772 40.32 24.26 9.56
CA GLU A 772 40.09 24.41 11.00
C GLU A 772 38.66 23.99 11.37
N PHE A 773 38.45 23.54 12.61
CA PHE A 773 37.14 23.15 13.13
C PHE A 773 36.49 24.35 13.83
N ALA A 774 35.89 25.24 13.05
CA ALA A 774 35.24 26.45 13.56
C ALA A 774 34.01 26.83 12.73
N ALA A 775 33.02 27.46 13.36
CA ALA A 775 31.84 27.99 12.65
C ALA A 775 32.20 29.06 11.60
N SER A 776 33.32 29.77 11.79
CA SER A 776 33.86 30.79 10.88
C SER A 776 34.76 30.21 9.77
N ALA A 777 35.02 28.90 9.77
CA ALA A 777 35.96 28.29 8.84
C ALA A 777 35.46 28.41 7.39
N GLN A 778 36.38 28.66 6.45
CA GLN A 778 36.05 28.73 5.03
C GLN A 778 35.78 27.33 4.47
N ALA A 779 34.51 27.03 4.20
CA ALA A 779 34.08 25.78 3.59
C ALA A 779 34.48 25.70 2.11
N ARG A 780 35.09 24.58 1.71
CA ARG A 780 35.45 24.28 0.31
C ARG A 780 34.82 22.96 -0.12
N THR A 781 34.06 22.98 -1.21
CA THR A 781 33.57 21.76 -1.85
C THR A 781 34.63 21.22 -2.80
N GLN A 782 34.91 19.92 -2.71
CA GLN A 782 35.85 19.25 -3.62
C GLN A 782 35.48 17.77 -3.80
N ALA A 783 35.93 17.17 -4.91
CA ALA A 783 35.80 15.73 -5.12
C ALA A 783 36.64 14.99 -4.07
N VAL A 784 36.21 13.79 -3.69
CA VAL A 784 36.93 13.04 -2.64
C VAL A 784 38.38 12.75 -3.01
N GLY A 785 38.68 12.53 -4.30
CA GLY A 785 40.05 12.29 -4.77
C GLY A 785 41.00 13.48 -4.59
N ASP A 786 40.47 14.70 -4.40
CA ASP A 786 41.23 15.95 -4.30
C ASP A 786 41.45 16.41 -2.85
N VAL A 787 41.10 15.58 -1.85
CA VAL A 787 41.26 15.93 -0.43
C VAL A 787 42.74 16.01 -0.06
N ALA A 788 43.18 17.20 0.35
CA ALA A 788 44.57 17.45 0.72
C ALA A 788 44.89 16.88 2.11
N ALA A 789 46.19 16.68 2.39
CA ALA A 789 46.66 16.08 3.64
C ALA A 789 46.30 16.87 4.90
N ASP A 790 46.05 18.17 4.78
CA ASP A 790 45.69 19.09 5.87
C ASP A 790 44.20 19.49 5.86
N ASP A 791 43.37 18.91 4.99
CA ASP A 791 41.91 19.12 4.97
C ASP A 791 41.20 18.27 6.03
N MET A 792 40.10 18.80 6.58
CA MET A 792 39.14 18.07 7.41
C MET A 792 37.77 18.05 6.71
N ILE A 793 37.21 16.86 6.47
CA ILE A 793 35.85 16.63 5.95
C ILE A 793 34.86 16.87 7.08
N LEU A 794 33.98 17.85 6.91
CA LEU A 794 33.00 18.27 7.91
C LEU A 794 31.54 18.10 7.43
N ASP A 795 31.30 17.92 6.14
CA ASP A 795 29.98 17.58 5.58
C ASP A 795 30.14 16.82 4.26
N ILE A 796 29.06 16.17 3.81
CA ILE A 796 28.99 15.59 2.47
C ILE A 796 28.80 16.69 1.43
N GLY A 797 29.35 16.48 0.23
CA GLY A 797 29.21 17.44 -0.87
C GLY A 797 27.81 17.45 -1.50
N PRO A 798 27.49 18.48 -2.30
CA PRO A 798 26.18 18.64 -2.91
C PRO A 798 25.81 17.51 -3.89
N GLN A 799 26.77 16.89 -4.58
CA GLN A 799 26.47 15.79 -5.51
C GLN A 799 26.07 14.53 -4.72
N THR A 800 26.81 14.22 -3.67
CA THR A 800 26.52 13.13 -2.74
C THR A 800 25.16 13.35 -2.08
N ALA A 801 24.92 14.54 -1.53
CA ALA A 801 23.65 14.87 -0.89
C ALA A 801 22.45 14.74 -1.84
N ALA A 802 22.58 15.19 -3.09
CA ALA A 802 21.52 15.05 -4.10
C ALA A 802 21.26 13.59 -4.50
N ALA A 803 22.31 12.78 -4.63
CA ALA A 803 22.18 11.36 -4.93
C ALA A 803 21.47 10.60 -3.80
N LEU A 804 21.86 10.86 -2.55
CA LEU A 804 21.22 10.28 -1.37
C LEU A 804 19.76 10.75 -1.21
N ALA A 805 19.47 12.03 -1.47
CA ALA A 805 18.11 12.56 -1.46
C ALA A 805 17.20 11.82 -2.47
N ALA A 806 17.67 11.62 -3.69
CA ALA A 806 16.92 10.88 -4.72
C ALA A 806 16.70 9.40 -4.37
N GLN A 807 17.54 8.82 -3.52
CA GLN A 807 17.35 7.47 -2.97
C GLN A 807 16.28 7.47 -1.86
N LEU A 808 16.33 8.43 -0.95
CA LEU A 808 15.37 8.58 0.15
C LEU A 808 13.94 8.87 -0.36
N GLU A 809 13.79 9.66 -1.42
CA GLU A 809 12.49 9.92 -2.07
C GLU A 809 11.86 8.65 -2.69
N LYS A 810 12.67 7.62 -2.99
CA LYS A 810 12.20 6.33 -3.53
C LYS A 810 12.04 5.25 -2.47
N ALA A 811 12.44 5.53 -1.23
CA ALA A 811 12.35 4.57 -0.14
C ALA A 811 10.88 4.24 0.17
N GLY A 812 10.63 3.01 0.61
CA GLY A 812 9.35 2.65 1.21
C GLY A 812 9.37 2.82 2.73
N THR A 813 10.55 2.79 3.35
CA THR A 813 10.76 2.93 4.80
C THR A 813 12.14 3.54 5.06
N ILE A 814 12.22 4.49 6.01
CA ILE A 814 13.45 5.21 6.36
C ILE A 814 13.68 5.11 7.87
N VAL A 815 14.89 4.70 8.27
CA VAL A 815 15.36 4.73 9.67
C VAL A 815 16.49 5.74 9.77
N TRP A 816 16.35 6.79 10.59
CA TRP A 816 17.33 7.86 10.68
C TRP A 816 17.94 8.01 12.07
N ASN A 817 19.27 7.85 12.14
CA ASN A 817 20.07 7.99 13.35
C ASN A 817 21.39 8.74 13.12
N GLY A 818 21.33 10.07 13.21
CA GLY A 818 22.47 10.98 13.24
C GLY A 818 22.59 11.88 12.00
N PRO A 819 23.22 13.06 12.13
CA PRO A 819 23.48 13.97 11.01
C PRO A 819 24.68 13.52 10.18
N VAL A 820 24.69 13.85 8.87
CA VAL A 820 25.78 13.44 7.95
C VAL A 820 26.97 14.38 7.92
N GLY A 821 26.84 15.55 8.56
CA GLY A 821 27.88 16.57 8.72
C GLY A 821 27.75 17.31 10.05
N VAL A 822 28.65 18.26 10.31
CA VAL A 822 28.70 19.12 11.51
C VAL A 822 27.63 20.21 11.39
N PHE A 823 26.37 19.80 11.48
CA PHE A 823 25.19 20.61 11.20
C PHE A 823 25.01 21.80 12.15
N GLU A 824 25.70 21.80 13.28
CA GLU A 824 25.79 22.91 14.23
C GLU A 824 26.39 24.17 13.57
N PHE A 825 27.31 23.97 12.61
CA PHE A 825 27.93 25.03 11.83
C PHE A 825 27.23 25.14 10.48
N ASP A 826 26.62 26.30 10.18
CA ASP A 826 25.85 26.49 8.95
C ASP A 826 26.62 26.16 7.65
N PRO A 827 27.94 26.45 7.52
CA PRO A 827 28.70 26.04 6.33
C PRO A 827 28.80 24.52 6.13
N PHE A 828 28.61 23.72 7.19
CA PHE A 828 28.80 22.27 7.22
C PHE A 828 27.51 21.51 7.58
N GLY A 829 26.34 22.15 7.43
CA GLY A 829 25.03 21.55 7.68
C GLY A 829 24.19 21.25 6.45
N ASN A 830 24.64 21.63 5.25
CA ASN A 830 23.83 21.54 4.03
C ASN A 830 23.53 20.10 3.60
N GLY A 831 24.45 19.16 3.81
CA GLY A 831 24.23 17.74 3.58
C GLY A 831 23.10 17.21 4.46
N THR A 832 23.17 17.48 5.77
CA THR A 832 22.12 17.10 6.72
C THR A 832 20.78 17.76 6.40
N LYS A 833 20.78 19.05 6.05
CA LYS A 833 19.59 19.78 5.61
C LYS A 833 18.94 19.14 4.37
N THR A 834 19.75 18.75 3.39
CA THR A 834 19.27 18.14 2.14
C THR A 834 18.62 16.79 2.41
N LEU A 835 19.25 15.94 3.23
CA LEU A 835 18.67 14.65 3.63
C LEU A 835 17.38 14.85 4.44
N ALA A 836 17.37 15.77 5.41
CA ALA A 836 16.19 16.10 6.20
C ALA A 836 15.00 16.50 5.29
N GLN A 837 15.24 17.38 4.31
CA GLN A 837 14.22 17.79 3.34
C GLN A 837 13.77 16.64 2.42
N ALA A 838 14.66 15.73 2.05
CA ALA A 838 14.30 14.55 1.27
C ALA A 838 13.43 13.57 2.06
N ILE A 839 13.73 13.36 3.34
CA ILE A 839 12.90 12.57 4.26
C ILE A 839 11.50 13.19 4.36
N ALA A 840 11.42 14.51 4.56
CA ALA A 840 10.15 15.22 4.69
C ALA A 840 9.28 15.19 3.41
N LYS A 841 9.90 15.07 2.23
CA LYS A 841 9.19 14.97 0.93
C LYS A 841 8.82 13.54 0.55
N SER A 842 9.36 12.53 1.24
CA SER A 842 9.19 11.14 0.89
C SER A 842 7.84 10.61 1.39
N ASP A 843 7.18 9.76 0.58
CA ASP A 843 6.00 9.01 1.00
C ASP A 843 6.35 7.78 1.88
N ALA A 844 7.62 7.62 2.26
CA ALA A 844 8.11 6.55 3.09
C ALA A 844 7.64 6.70 4.54
N PHE A 845 7.38 5.57 5.20
CA PHE A 845 7.32 5.57 6.67
C PHE A 845 8.70 5.93 7.23
N SER A 846 8.83 7.04 7.95
CA SER A 846 10.09 7.52 8.49
C SER A 846 10.12 7.49 10.01
N ILE A 847 11.13 6.83 10.57
CA ILE A 847 11.41 6.82 12.00
C ILE A 847 12.77 7.46 12.28
N ALA A 848 12.80 8.42 13.20
CA ALA A 848 14.02 9.11 13.58
C ALA A 848 14.29 8.97 15.08
N GLY A 849 15.56 8.81 15.47
CA GLY A 849 15.95 8.74 16.87
C GLY A 849 17.40 9.13 17.11
N GLY A 850 17.70 9.53 18.35
CA GLY A 850 19.01 10.04 18.78
C GLY A 850 19.07 11.56 18.91
N GLY A 851 19.75 12.06 19.94
CA GLY A 851 19.73 13.49 20.31
C GLY A 851 20.09 14.43 19.16
N ASP A 852 21.18 14.15 18.44
CA ASP A 852 21.63 14.98 17.31
C ASP A 852 20.63 14.95 16.14
N THR A 853 19.97 13.80 15.92
CA THR A 853 18.90 13.68 14.91
C THR A 853 17.72 14.59 15.25
N LEU A 854 17.30 14.60 16.51
CA LEU A 854 16.20 15.43 16.99
C LEU A 854 16.55 16.92 16.91
N ALA A 855 17.79 17.29 17.25
CA ALA A 855 18.29 18.65 17.08
C ALA A 855 18.32 19.08 15.61
N ALA A 856 18.70 18.19 14.68
CA ALA A 856 18.65 18.46 13.25
C ALA A 856 17.20 18.62 12.74
N ILE A 857 16.27 17.75 13.17
CA ILE A 857 14.84 17.85 12.86
C ILE A 857 14.29 19.21 13.29
N ALA A 858 14.60 19.64 14.51
CA ALA A 858 14.19 20.93 15.04
C ALA A 858 14.82 22.10 14.26
N LYS A 859 16.13 22.07 14.00
CA LYS A 859 16.85 23.13 13.25
C LYS A 859 16.29 23.32 11.85
N TYR A 860 15.89 22.24 11.17
CA TYR A 860 15.40 22.30 9.79
C TYR A 860 13.87 22.32 9.67
N GLY A 861 13.15 22.32 10.80
CA GLY A 861 11.70 22.51 10.83
C GLY A 861 10.91 21.39 10.18
N ILE A 862 11.38 20.13 10.28
CA ILE A 862 10.75 18.97 9.62
C ILE A 862 9.93 18.07 10.57
N HIS A 863 9.63 18.54 11.78
CA HIS A 863 9.03 17.74 12.85
C HIS A 863 7.73 17.06 12.41
N ASP A 864 6.82 17.81 11.80
CA ASP A 864 5.48 17.30 11.44
C ASP A 864 5.48 16.45 10.16
N GLN A 865 6.62 16.31 9.49
CA GLN A 865 6.78 15.50 8.28
C GLN A 865 7.54 14.20 8.52
N VAL A 866 8.03 13.96 9.74
CA VAL A 866 8.60 12.67 10.15
C VAL A 866 7.49 11.81 10.73
N SER A 867 7.32 10.57 10.25
CA SER A 867 6.20 9.71 10.66
C SER A 867 6.26 9.35 12.15
N TYR A 868 7.46 9.16 12.69
CA TYR A 868 7.67 8.88 14.10
C TYR A 868 9.01 9.39 14.62
N ILE A 869 9.01 10.14 15.72
CA ILE A 869 10.21 10.64 16.39
C ILE A 869 10.36 9.93 17.73
N SER A 870 11.38 9.08 17.83
CA SER A 870 11.67 8.34 19.05
C SER A 870 12.30 9.21 20.12
N THR A 871 11.71 9.21 21.31
CA THR A 871 12.26 9.83 22.53
C THR A 871 13.06 8.84 23.38
N GLY A 872 13.20 7.59 22.92
CA GLY A 872 13.82 6.49 23.66
C GLY A 872 15.33 6.56 23.88
N GLY A 873 16.03 7.47 23.19
CA GLY A 873 17.48 7.66 23.34
C GLY A 873 18.25 6.33 23.20
N GLY A 874 18.88 5.89 24.30
CA GLY A 874 19.63 4.63 24.34
C GLY A 874 18.78 3.38 24.09
N ALA A 875 17.52 3.36 24.49
CA ALA A 875 16.64 2.21 24.24
C ALA A 875 16.36 2.00 22.75
N PHE A 876 16.16 3.11 22.02
CA PHE A 876 16.03 3.09 20.57
C PHE A 876 17.29 2.53 19.92
N LEU A 877 18.47 2.96 20.35
CA LEU A 877 19.75 2.48 19.84
C LEU A 877 19.94 0.98 20.09
N GLU A 878 19.74 0.50 21.32
CA GLU A 878 19.87 -0.93 21.65
C GLU A 878 18.88 -1.79 20.87
N PHE A 879 17.69 -1.28 20.59
CA PHE A 879 16.73 -1.96 19.71
C PHE A 879 17.25 -2.03 18.27
N LEU A 880 17.83 -0.96 17.72
CA LEU A 880 18.47 -0.98 16.40
C LEU A 880 19.66 -1.95 16.33
N GLU A 881 20.36 -2.16 17.45
CA GLU A 881 21.40 -3.21 17.56
C GLU A 881 20.82 -4.63 17.45
N GLY A 882 19.50 -4.78 17.64
CA GLY A 882 18.83 -6.08 17.68
C GLY A 882 18.88 -6.73 19.07
N LYS A 883 19.16 -5.96 20.12
CA LYS A 883 19.09 -6.48 21.50
C LYS A 883 17.66 -6.61 21.96
N THR A 884 17.42 -7.60 22.81
CA THR A 884 16.15 -7.73 23.54
C THR A 884 16.12 -6.70 24.67
N LEU A 885 15.06 -5.89 24.71
CA LEU A 885 14.84 -4.91 25.78
C LEU A 885 14.17 -5.61 26.98
N PRO A 886 14.80 -5.69 28.17
CA PRO A 886 14.27 -6.49 29.29
C PRO A 886 12.85 -6.12 29.71
N ALA A 887 12.53 -4.81 29.73
CA ALA A 887 11.21 -4.35 30.14
C ALA A 887 10.11 -4.68 29.11
N VAL A 888 10.48 -4.86 27.83
CA VAL A 888 9.55 -5.29 26.77
C VAL A 888 9.37 -6.81 26.82
N GLU A 889 10.47 -7.54 26.99
CA GLU A 889 10.47 -9.01 27.09
C GLU A 889 9.57 -9.53 28.21
N VAL A 890 9.67 -8.93 29.40
CA VAL A 890 8.82 -9.33 30.53
C VAL A 890 7.34 -9.09 30.22
N LEU A 891 6.98 -7.97 29.57
CA LEU A 891 5.60 -7.71 29.17
C LEU A 891 5.09 -8.73 28.15
N GLN A 892 5.93 -9.12 27.19
CA GLN A 892 5.60 -10.16 26.21
C GLN A 892 5.37 -11.52 26.89
N SER A 893 6.25 -11.89 27.82
CA SER A 893 6.10 -13.14 28.58
C SER A 893 4.83 -13.16 29.42
N ARG A 894 4.51 -12.05 30.09
CA ARG A 894 3.27 -11.92 30.88
C ARG A 894 2.02 -12.01 30.00
N ALA A 895 2.05 -11.42 28.80
CA ALA A 895 0.94 -11.52 27.85
C ALA A 895 0.73 -12.96 27.33
N GLN A 896 1.80 -13.74 27.15
CA GLN A 896 1.72 -15.15 26.73
C GLN A 896 1.22 -16.06 27.85
N ALA A 897 1.71 -15.90 29.07
CA ALA A 897 1.27 -16.69 30.23
C ALA A 897 -0.24 -16.52 30.51
N GLY A 898 -0.78 -15.31 30.33
CA GLY A 898 -2.22 -15.04 30.46
C GLY A 898 -3.10 -15.74 29.42
N LYS A 899 -2.55 -16.10 28.25
CA LYS A 899 -3.28 -16.83 27.19
C LYS A 899 -3.28 -18.35 27.37
N ALA A 900 -2.32 -18.91 28.11
CA ALA A 900 -2.22 -20.36 28.34
C ALA A 900 -3.06 -20.85 29.53
N GLY A 901 -3.51 -19.92 30.39
CA GLY A 901 -4.34 -20.19 31.56
C GLY A 901 -5.82 -19.82 31.40
N ALA A 902 -6.23 -19.35 30.21
CA ALA A 902 -7.61 -19.08 29.80
C ALA A 902 -8.00 -20.05 28.68
#